data_AF-A0A1Z9GRR7-F1
#
_entry.id   AF-A0A1Z9GRR7-F1
#
_cell.length_a   1.000
_cell.length_b   1.000
_cell.length_c   1.000
_cell.angle_alpha   90.00
_cell.angle_beta   90.00
_cell.angle_gamma   90.00
#
_symmetry.space_group_name_H-M   'P 1'
#
loop_
_entity.id
_entity.type
_entity.pdbx_description
1 polymer ?
#
loop_
_entity_poly.entity_id
_entity_poly.type
_entity_poly.pdbx_seq_one_letter_code
_entity_poly.pdbx_strand_id
1 'polypeptide(L)'
;MAIKLYKSQLTPTAADSNVADTRQINLGEAQSIGKAMKGMLQSGENLYIKHLDIKSDNELIEKSKEIMNGKGDNEGLSATIIKAKEMKDDKAALKLYNDKWKSLLDSSKNEVSWMTKKKLSNFMNKQQLKDTNAIKVSTTTNMINGLRLNYSDQIEVWKKSIVYGETAMEKAAATSDLAKFLESNKAKEVFGDGLDKLKKDTNRDIAFFGYKNVAIADQKKALEAAKKDKRLDIEDVEKLKTAFKTGNATSNNLNKDNVKKMESALEAGIMYDQDQWNTAYQIAFDGNDEKTLLKLKNMAEDGELYSQLSTMSVSDIENRRNILQEYANKKMREGKGVELNFARNLEITKKYLSKLNTNLNKDQLATAHTQGIITLNEIGFDKMLSPGGSIEEFASSITERIAQAKSVANFYKRDVKFFTANEEKQISDAFAAADNKDELIQLSTILVKAFGTDSDLAFKQLTKNNTILSTIGGLTIMNDYEPSENVNLIAEGFLISKNKQLAGIYKIKTTDTGYLSAVAKYQKTFLHNEDTFNNIVQAANYIYMAQLRNDGKTTNDFKAGDWEKAFIMASGGTNADYNIMGNNFTLTGMGGYDNDTRGNQVHIPPWLKNGNFGDVVERLKSDENLWLKSSVLESNAIIGDGVMKGEEITLAEIFKEDDPYFVSIGNGKYRIAMGEDPTEPGAEAEYLMNKDGGYFIININKIRDEIITGMN
;
A
#
# COMPACT_ATOMS: atom_id res chain seq x y z
N MET A 1 -7.84 127.55 -38.36
CA MET A 1 -7.90 126.12 -37.95
C MET A 1 -6.51 125.70 -37.53
N ALA A 2 -6.41 125.02 -36.38
CA ALA A 2 -5.23 124.30 -35.87
C ALA A 2 -3.88 125.05 -35.92
N ILE A 3 -3.44 125.61 -34.80
CA ILE A 3 -2.03 126.05 -34.64
C ILE A 3 -1.52 125.63 -33.25
N LYS A 4 -0.95 124.43 -33.21
CA LYS A 4 0.40 124.07 -32.74
C LYS A 4 1.21 125.18 -32.02
N LEU A 5 1.68 124.92 -30.78
CA LEU A 5 3.10 124.66 -30.42
C LEU A 5 3.50 125.10 -28.97
N TYR A 6 4.56 124.42 -28.51
CA TYR A 6 5.73 124.92 -27.74
C TYR A 6 5.89 124.62 -26.23
N LYS A 7 7.03 123.98 -25.95
CA LYS A 7 7.86 124.04 -24.73
C LYS A 7 7.89 125.45 -24.14
N SER A 8 7.95 125.53 -22.80
CA SER A 8 8.77 126.56 -22.15
C SER A 8 9.85 125.89 -21.29
N GLN A 9 11.06 125.83 -21.83
CA GLN A 9 12.22 126.21 -21.03
C GLN A 9 12.04 127.69 -20.73
N LEU A 10 11.78 128.04 -19.47
CA LEU A 10 12.06 129.38 -18.96
C LEU A 10 13.18 129.21 -17.94
N THR A 11 14.42 129.26 -18.45
CA THR A 11 15.51 129.93 -17.73
C THR A 11 15.06 131.36 -17.43
N PRO A 12 15.07 131.81 -16.15
CA PRO A 12 15.21 133.22 -15.87
C PRO A 12 16.64 133.60 -16.24
N THR A 13 16.81 134.33 -17.34
CA THR A 13 18.02 135.10 -17.59
C THR A 13 18.20 136.07 -16.42
N ALA A 14 19.21 135.81 -15.59
CA ALA A 14 19.66 136.72 -14.56
C ALA A 14 20.37 137.92 -15.21
N ALA A 15 19.58 138.93 -15.54
CA ALA A 15 19.92 140.34 -15.56
C ALA A 15 18.53 141.04 -15.57
N ASP A 16 17.96 141.51 -14.48
CA ASP A 16 18.55 142.27 -13.38
C ASP A 16 17.81 142.07 -12.05
N SER A 17 18.60 142.23 -10.98
CA SER A 17 18.24 142.84 -9.69
C SER A 17 17.27 142.13 -8.74
N ASN A 18 17.80 141.85 -7.56
CA ASN A 18 17.14 141.84 -6.26
C ASN A 18 15.92 142.78 -6.17
N VAL A 19 14.70 142.23 -6.13
CA VAL A 19 13.55 142.89 -5.50
C VAL A 19 12.74 141.83 -4.75
N ALA A 20 12.64 141.96 -3.42
CA ALA A 20 11.82 141.08 -2.59
C ALA A 20 10.33 141.25 -2.95
N ASP A 21 9.65 140.16 -3.33
CA ASP A 21 8.20 140.16 -3.62
C ASP A 21 7.41 140.06 -2.31
N THR A 22 6.76 141.16 -1.93
CA THR A 22 5.99 141.32 -0.69
C THR A 22 4.50 141.03 -0.85
N ARG A 23 4.08 140.24 -1.86
CA ARG A 23 2.67 139.89 -2.06
C ARG A 23 2.17 138.90 -0.99
N GLN A 24 1.32 139.41 -0.09
CA GLN A 24 0.58 138.61 0.89
C GLN A 24 -0.54 137.82 0.16
N ILE A 25 -0.49 136.48 0.23
CA ILE A 25 -1.54 135.60 -0.27
C ILE A 25 -2.79 135.81 0.60
N ASN A 26 -3.97 136.01 0.00
CA ASN A 26 -5.19 136.26 0.78
C ASN A 26 -5.67 134.97 1.49
N LEU A 27 -6.40 135.13 2.59
CA LEU A 27 -6.84 134.02 3.45
C LEU A 27 -7.71 132.98 2.72
N GLY A 28 -8.47 133.40 1.70
CA GLY A 28 -9.35 132.54 0.91
C GLY A 28 -8.60 131.62 -0.07
N GLU A 29 -7.50 132.10 -0.65
CA GLU A 29 -6.61 131.28 -1.50
C GLU A 29 -5.82 130.26 -0.67
N ALA A 30 -5.37 130.62 0.54
CA ALA A 30 -4.73 129.66 1.45
C ALA A 30 -5.71 128.56 1.92
N GLN A 31 -6.98 128.91 2.18
CA GLN A 31 -8.02 127.95 2.58
C GLN A 31 -8.41 126.99 1.45
N SER A 32 -8.44 127.44 0.18
CA SER A 32 -8.76 126.58 -0.96
C SER A 32 -7.66 125.55 -1.21
N ILE A 33 -6.38 125.95 -1.10
CA ILE A 33 -5.22 125.05 -1.17
C ILE A 33 -5.26 124.04 -0.01
N GLY A 34 -5.56 124.48 1.21
CA GLY A 34 -5.68 123.59 2.37
C GLY A 34 -6.81 122.56 2.24
N LYS A 35 -7.98 122.95 1.69
CA LYS A 35 -9.08 122.03 1.40
C LYS A 35 -8.73 121.03 0.28
N ALA A 36 -8.07 121.48 -0.77
CA ALA A 36 -7.61 120.62 -1.85
C ALA A 36 -6.55 119.60 -1.37
N MET A 37 -5.58 120.03 -0.56
CA MET A 37 -4.59 119.14 0.06
C MET A 37 -5.25 118.14 1.01
N LYS A 38 -6.23 118.55 1.82
CA LYS A 38 -6.97 117.63 2.70
C LYS A 38 -7.76 116.58 1.91
N GLY A 39 -8.43 116.98 0.82
CA GLY A 39 -9.12 116.05 -0.08
C GLY A 39 -8.18 115.09 -0.80
N MET A 40 -7.00 115.57 -1.22
CA MET A 40 -5.95 114.74 -1.83
C MET A 40 -5.36 113.74 -0.84
N LEU A 41 -5.11 114.15 0.41
CA LEU A 41 -4.65 113.28 1.49
C LEU A 41 -5.69 112.21 1.84
N GLN A 42 -6.97 112.56 1.98
CA GLN A 42 -8.05 111.59 2.23
C GLN A 42 -8.22 110.60 1.07
N SER A 43 -8.10 111.06 -0.17
CA SER A 43 -8.12 110.17 -1.34
C SER A 43 -6.92 109.22 -1.36
N GLY A 44 -5.71 109.73 -1.05
CA GLY A 44 -4.49 108.95 -0.91
C GLY A 44 -4.56 107.90 0.21
N GLU A 45 -5.10 108.26 1.38
CA GLU A 45 -5.34 107.34 2.50
C GLU A 45 -6.31 106.22 2.10
N ASN A 46 -7.41 106.56 1.42
CA ASN A 46 -8.37 105.56 0.94
C ASN A 46 -7.78 104.62 -0.11
N LEU A 47 -6.92 105.13 -1.00
CA LEU A 47 -6.23 104.33 -2.01
C LEU A 47 -5.18 103.40 -1.37
N TYR A 48 -4.50 103.88 -0.33
CA TYR A 48 -3.56 103.09 0.47
C TYR A 48 -4.25 101.99 1.28
N ILE A 49 -5.39 102.29 1.91
CA ILE A 49 -6.22 101.29 2.61
C ILE A 49 -6.69 100.21 1.63
N LYS A 50 -7.18 100.58 0.44
CA LYS A 50 -7.56 99.61 -0.61
C LYS A 50 -6.37 98.77 -1.08
N HIS A 51 -5.18 99.36 -1.22
CA HIS A 51 -3.97 98.62 -1.58
C HIS A 51 -3.57 97.61 -0.49
N LEU A 52 -3.63 98.00 0.79
CA LEU A 52 -3.39 97.10 1.92
C LEU A 52 -4.43 95.97 1.99
N ASP A 53 -5.70 96.26 1.67
CA ASP A 53 -6.78 95.27 1.64
C ASP A 53 -6.53 94.23 0.53
N ILE A 54 -6.20 94.66 -0.69
CA ILE A 54 -5.83 93.76 -1.81
C ILE A 54 -4.59 92.91 -1.45
N LYS A 55 -3.58 93.52 -0.82
CA LYS A 55 -2.38 92.80 -0.36
C LYS A 55 -2.74 91.74 0.68
N SER A 56 -3.66 92.06 1.61
CA SER A 56 -4.15 91.11 2.61
C SER A 56 -4.93 89.94 2.00
N ASP A 57 -5.67 90.17 0.91
CA ASP A 57 -6.39 89.12 0.20
C ASP A 57 -5.44 88.18 -0.57
N ASN A 58 -4.39 88.73 -1.21
CA ASN A 58 -3.36 87.91 -1.85
C ASN A 58 -2.60 87.06 -0.82
N GLU A 59 -2.22 87.65 0.31
CA GLU A 59 -1.56 86.95 1.42
C GLU A 59 -2.46 85.84 2.00
N LEU A 60 -3.77 86.07 2.12
CA LEU A 60 -4.74 85.05 2.51
C LEU A 60 -4.82 83.89 1.51
N ILE A 61 -4.81 84.18 0.21
CA ILE A 61 -4.89 83.17 -0.85
C ILE A 61 -3.64 82.28 -0.83
N GLU A 62 -2.45 82.87 -0.73
CA GLU A 62 -1.21 82.10 -0.65
C GLU A 62 -1.16 81.25 0.62
N LYS A 63 -1.50 81.84 1.78
CA LYS A 63 -1.45 81.13 3.05
C LYS A 63 -2.52 80.03 3.16
N SER A 64 -3.72 80.26 2.62
CA SER A 64 -4.75 79.21 2.57
C SER A 64 -4.34 78.03 1.71
N LYS A 65 -3.66 78.25 0.58
CA LYS A 65 -3.08 77.17 -0.24
C LYS A 65 -2.03 76.37 0.54
N GLU A 66 -1.13 77.07 1.25
CA GLU A 66 -0.10 76.45 2.08
C GLU A 66 -0.71 75.62 3.22
N ILE A 67 -1.73 76.13 3.90
CA ILE A 67 -2.42 75.41 4.99
C ILE A 67 -3.13 74.15 4.45
N MET A 68 -3.77 74.25 3.29
CA MET A 68 -4.51 73.14 2.70
C MET A 68 -3.59 72.05 2.14
N ASN A 69 -2.51 72.45 1.47
CA ASN A 69 -1.64 71.52 0.73
C ASN A 69 -0.37 71.12 1.51
N GLY A 70 0.03 71.90 2.51
CA GLY A 70 1.27 71.71 3.27
C GLY A 70 2.45 72.53 2.72
N LYS A 71 3.58 72.50 3.43
CA LYS A 71 4.85 73.14 3.03
C LYS A 71 6.04 72.29 3.45
N GLY A 72 6.90 71.95 2.48
CA GLY A 72 8.01 71.01 2.71
C GLY A 72 7.49 69.66 3.20
N ASP A 73 8.08 69.14 4.28
CA ASP A 73 7.71 67.85 4.88
C ASP A 73 6.46 67.92 5.80
N ASN A 74 5.89 69.10 6.02
CA ASN A 74 4.71 69.26 6.87
C ASN A 74 3.41 69.08 6.08
N GLU A 75 2.70 67.98 6.36
CA GLU A 75 1.39 67.68 5.78
C GLU A 75 0.37 68.79 6.06
N GLY A 76 -0.38 69.20 5.03
CA GLY A 76 -1.49 70.15 5.15
C GLY A 76 -2.80 69.51 5.62
N LEU A 77 -3.86 70.33 5.72
CA LEU A 77 -5.18 69.86 6.12
C LEU A 77 -5.77 68.81 5.17
N SER A 78 -5.52 68.91 3.86
CA SER A 78 -6.10 67.99 2.86
C SER A 78 -5.71 66.53 3.11
N ALA A 79 -4.43 66.27 3.39
CA ALA A 79 -3.94 64.92 3.69
C ALA A 79 -4.49 64.41 5.04
N THR A 80 -4.58 65.29 6.03
CA THR A 80 -5.11 64.95 7.37
C THR A 80 -6.59 64.56 7.31
N ILE A 81 -7.38 65.22 6.48
CA ILE A 81 -8.80 64.88 6.25
C ILE A 81 -8.94 63.49 5.65
N ILE A 82 -8.10 63.12 4.69
CA ILE A 82 -8.14 61.78 4.06
C ILE A 82 -7.89 60.71 5.12
N LYS A 83 -6.81 60.84 5.90
CA LYS A 83 -6.49 59.92 7.00
C LYS A 83 -7.62 59.83 8.03
N ALA A 84 -8.19 60.97 8.42
CA ALA A 84 -9.31 61.00 9.37
C ALA A 84 -10.59 60.33 8.80
N LYS A 85 -10.85 60.47 7.50
CA LYS A 85 -12.02 59.85 6.83
C LYS A 85 -11.94 58.33 6.73
N GLU A 86 -10.75 57.74 6.79
CA GLU A 86 -10.55 56.28 6.72
C GLU A 86 -10.74 55.60 8.09
N MET A 87 -10.77 56.37 9.18
CA MET A 87 -10.96 55.85 10.52
C MET A 87 -12.40 55.36 10.74
N LYS A 88 -12.59 54.48 11.73
CA LYS A 88 -13.91 54.00 12.17
C LYS A 88 -14.45 54.74 13.41
N ASP A 89 -13.55 55.33 14.21
CA ASP A 89 -13.87 56.08 15.42
C ASP A 89 -13.95 57.59 15.10
N ASP A 90 -15.13 58.17 15.26
CA ASP A 90 -15.42 59.56 14.96
C ASP A 90 -14.69 60.52 15.91
N LYS A 91 -14.59 60.20 17.20
CA LYS A 91 -13.89 61.02 18.20
C LYS A 91 -12.40 61.06 17.92
N ALA A 92 -11.79 59.91 17.62
CA ALA A 92 -10.38 59.83 17.28
C ALA A 92 -10.05 60.58 15.98
N ALA A 93 -10.91 60.43 14.95
CA ALA A 93 -10.76 61.12 13.67
C ALA A 93 -10.90 62.64 13.79
N LEU A 94 -11.87 63.11 14.57
CA LEU A 94 -12.08 64.54 14.82
C LEU A 94 -10.96 65.15 15.64
N LYS A 95 -10.43 64.42 16.62
CA LYS A 95 -9.26 64.86 17.39
C LYS A 95 -8.04 65.05 16.48
N LEU A 96 -7.73 64.05 15.65
CA LEU A 96 -6.63 64.10 14.67
C LEU A 96 -6.72 65.36 13.78
N TYR A 97 -7.92 65.62 13.23
CA TYR A 97 -8.13 66.79 12.37
C TYR A 97 -8.08 68.12 13.12
N ASN A 98 -8.75 68.23 14.27
CA ASN A 98 -8.83 69.48 15.04
C ASN A 98 -7.49 69.89 15.65
N ASP A 99 -6.68 68.92 16.10
CA ASP A 99 -5.33 69.18 16.63
C ASP A 99 -4.44 69.78 15.53
N LYS A 100 -4.49 69.19 14.31
CA LYS A 100 -3.75 69.71 13.15
C LYS A 100 -4.26 71.07 12.68
N TRP A 101 -5.58 71.25 12.64
CA TRP A 101 -6.22 72.53 12.30
C TRP A 101 -5.78 73.65 13.24
N LYS A 102 -5.78 73.39 14.55
CA LYS A 102 -5.39 74.36 15.56
C LYS A 102 -3.91 74.73 15.44
N SER A 103 -3.06 73.73 15.28
CA SER A 103 -1.63 73.92 15.06
C SER A 103 -1.34 74.81 13.83
N LEU A 104 -2.01 74.56 12.70
CA LEU A 104 -1.83 75.34 11.47
C LEU A 104 -2.42 76.75 11.56
N LEU A 105 -3.53 76.94 12.29
CA LEU A 105 -4.11 78.26 12.55
C LEU A 105 -3.17 79.14 13.37
N ASP A 106 -2.61 78.58 14.45
CA ASP A 106 -1.75 79.31 15.38
C ASP A 106 -0.41 79.66 14.74
N SER A 107 0.21 78.76 13.97
CA SER A 107 1.43 79.07 13.22
C SER A 107 1.18 80.13 12.14
N SER A 108 0.15 79.95 11.32
CA SER A 108 -0.12 80.82 10.17
C SER A 108 -0.55 82.24 10.57
N LYS A 109 -1.18 82.42 11.73
CA LYS A 109 -1.51 83.75 12.28
C LYS A 109 -0.29 84.59 12.64
N ASN A 110 0.84 83.96 12.95
CA ASN A 110 2.08 84.67 13.27
C ASN A 110 2.84 85.10 12.02
N GLU A 111 2.53 84.50 10.87
CA GLU A 111 3.23 84.72 9.60
C GLU A 111 2.52 85.69 8.65
N VAL A 112 1.30 86.13 8.98
CA VAL A 112 0.50 87.03 8.15
C VAL A 112 0.29 88.40 8.79
N SER A 113 0.07 89.42 7.95
CA SER A 113 -0.21 90.79 8.41
C SER A 113 -1.46 90.87 9.29
N TRP A 114 -1.52 91.89 10.16
CA TRP A 114 -2.61 92.07 11.14
C TRP A 114 -4.00 92.14 10.49
N MET A 115 -4.12 92.70 9.29
CA MET A 115 -5.35 92.79 8.52
C MET A 115 -5.79 91.41 7.99
N THR A 116 -4.83 90.57 7.60
CA THR A 116 -5.05 89.19 7.13
C THR A 116 -5.45 88.23 8.25
N LYS A 117 -4.99 88.43 9.50
CA LYS A 117 -5.29 87.52 10.64
C LYS A 117 -6.79 87.27 10.86
N LYS A 118 -7.61 88.32 10.74
CA LYS A 118 -9.07 88.22 10.90
C LYS A 118 -9.71 87.44 9.74
N LYS A 119 -9.29 87.72 8.50
CA LYS A 119 -9.77 87.02 7.30
C LYS A 119 -9.36 85.54 7.32
N LEU A 120 -8.13 85.25 7.73
CA LEU A 120 -7.61 83.88 7.88
C LEU A 120 -8.38 83.07 8.93
N SER A 121 -8.68 83.67 10.08
CA SER A 121 -9.49 82.99 11.13
C SER A 121 -10.88 82.62 10.60
N ASN A 122 -11.51 83.51 9.85
CA ASN A 122 -12.82 83.25 9.24
C ASN A 122 -12.77 82.13 8.18
N PHE A 123 -11.72 82.13 7.34
CA PHE A 123 -11.49 81.04 6.38
C PHE A 123 -11.32 79.69 7.09
N MET A 124 -10.44 79.66 8.10
CA MET A 124 -10.12 78.45 8.85
C MET A 124 -11.34 77.87 9.59
N ASN A 125 -12.17 78.72 10.20
CA ASN A 125 -13.41 78.28 10.86
C ASN A 125 -14.41 77.68 9.86
N LYS A 126 -14.58 78.29 8.68
CA LYS A 126 -15.46 77.75 7.63
C LYS A 126 -14.96 76.40 7.13
N GLN A 127 -13.65 76.27 6.94
CA GLN A 127 -13.02 75.03 6.49
C GLN A 127 -13.15 73.91 7.54
N GLN A 128 -12.93 74.24 8.82
CA GLN A 128 -13.08 73.31 9.94
C GLN A 128 -14.48 72.68 9.99
N LEU A 129 -15.53 73.51 9.86
CA LEU A 129 -16.91 73.05 9.87
C LEU A 129 -17.21 72.11 8.71
N LYS A 130 -16.74 72.46 7.51
CA LYS A 130 -16.91 71.65 6.30
C LYS A 130 -16.25 70.27 6.45
N ASP A 131 -15.01 70.26 6.91
CA ASP A 131 -14.20 69.04 7.00
C ASP A 131 -14.63 68.14 8.16
N THR A 132 -14.96 68.73 9.32
CA THR A 132 -15.54 68.02 10.47
C THR A 132 -16.79 67.26 10.07
N ASN A 133 -17.70 67.89 9.31
CA ASN A 133 -18.91 67.23 8.83
C ASN A 133 -18.59 66.12 7.84
N ALA A 134 -17.65 66.33 6.91
CA ALA A 134 -17.24 65.30 5.96
C ALA A 134 -16.59 64.09 6.65
N ILE A 135 -15.75 64.32 7.67
CA ILE A 135 -15.12 63.26 8.48
C ILE A 135 -16.18 62.48 9.25
N LYS A 136 -17.14 63.15 9.91
CA LYS A 136 -18.24 62.48 10.62
C LYS A 136 -19.07 61.57 9.70
N VAL A 137 -19.38 62.03 8.49
CA VAL A 137 -20.13 61.23 7.50
C VAL A 137 -19.33 60.00 7.06
N SER A 138 -18.05 60.15 6.72
CA SER A 138 -17.20 59.03 6.31
C SER A 138 -16.95 58.01 7.42
N THR A 139 -16.61 58.45 8.63
CA THR A 139 -16.38 57.57 9.79
C THR A 139 -17.65 56.80 10.18
N THR A 140 -18.81 57.46 10.16
CA THR A 140 -20.12 56.80 10.36
C THR A 140 -20.37 55.74 9.29
N THR A 141 -20.06 56.05 8.02
CA THR A 141 -20.21 55.08 6.91
C THR A 141 -19.30 53.86 7.09
N ASN A 142 -18.04 54.08 7.49
CA ASN A 142 -17.08 53.00 7.74
C ASN A 142 -17.49 52.13 8.92
N MET A 143 -18.02 52.72 9.99
CA MET A 143 -18.56 52.00 11.14
C MET A 143 -19.76 51.12 10.72
N ILE A 144 -20.71 51.67 9.96
CA ILE A 144 -21.86 50.92 9.44
C ILE A 144 -21.39 49.76 8.53
N ASN A 145 -20.42 49.98 7.65
CA ASN A 145 -19.87 48.93 6.80
C ASN A 145 -19.17 47.83 7.62
N GLY A 146 -18.46 48.17 8.69
CA GLY A 146 -17.90 47.20 9.63
C GLY A 146 -18.98 46.36 10.31
N LEU A 147 -20.08 46.99 10.74
CA LEU A 147 -21.23 46.27 11.31
C LEU A 147 -21.91 45.35 10.29
N ARG A 148 -22.05 45.79 9.02
CA ARG A 148 -22.60 44.96 7.94
C ARG A 148 -21.82 43.66 7.75
N LEU A 149 -20.50 43.73 7.75
CA LEU A 149 -19.64 42.54 7.64
C LEU A 149 -19.87 41.58 8.82
N ASN A 150 -19.73 42.07 10.06
CA ASN A 150 -19.88 41.23 11.24
C ASN A 150 -21.25 40.56 11.33
N TYR A 151 -22.33 41.29 11.00
CA TYR A 151 -23.68 40.71 10.99
C TYR A 151 -23.90 39.76 9.82
N SER A 152 -23.25 39.96 8.67
CA SER A 152 -23.31 39.01 7.56
C SER A 152 -22.63 37.69 7.93
N ASP A 153 -21.50 37.75 8.63
CA ASP A 153 -20.82 36.56 9.15
C ASP A 153 -21.68 35.82 10.17
N GLN A 154 -22.34 36.55 11.08
CA GLN A 154 -23.25 35.96 12.06
C GLN A 154 -24.47 35.30 11.42
N ILE A 155 -25.04 35.93 10.38
CA ILE A 155 -26.12 35.33 9.58
C ILE A 155 -25.65 34.01 8.96
N GLU A 156 -24.43 33.94 8.43
CA GLU A 156 -23.88 32.71 7.84
C GLU A 156 -23.72 31.58 8.86
N VAL A 157 -23.31 31.91 10.10
CA VAL A 157 -23.26 30.95 11.21
C VAL A 157 -24.65 30.38 11.52
N TRP A 158 -25.67 31.24 11.60
CA TRP A 158 -27.03 30.80 11.83
C TRP A 158 -27.58 29.94 10.67
N LYS A 159 -27.34 30.32 9.41
CA LYS A 159 -27.72 29.50 8.24
C LYS A 159 -27.15 28.08 8.33
N LYS A 160 -25.85 27.95 8.64
CA LYS A 160 -25.19 26.65 8.77
C LYS A 160 -25.80 25.81 9.90
N SER A 161 -26.05 26.43 11.05
CA SER A 161 -26.65 25.74 12.20
C SER A 161 -28.07 25.26 11.90
N ILE A 162 -28.86 26.03 11.14
CA ILE A 162 -30.21 25.65 10.70
C ILE A 162 -30.17 24.41 9.78
N VAL A 163 -29.23 24.38 8.83
CA VAL A 163 -29.13 23.29 7.84
C VAL A 163 -28.48 22.03 8.47
N TYR A 164 -27.33 22.20 9.12
CA TYR A 164 -26.43 21.13 9.52
C TYR A 164 -26.44 20.81 11.01
N GLY A 165 -27.20 21.53 11.84
CA GLY A 165 -27.25 21.29 13.29
C GLY A 165 -27.59 19.84 13.64
N GLU A 166 -27.00 19.33 14.72
CA GLU A 166 -27.14 17.92 15.10
C GLU A 166 -28.47 17.68 15.83
N THR A 167 -28.96 18.68 16.55
CA THR A 167 -30.17 18.57 17.39
C THR A 167 -31.30 19.44 16.88
N ALA A 168 -32.55 19.01 17.11
CA ALA A 168 -33.73 19.82 16.80
C ALA A 168 -33.73 21.16 17.58
N MET A 169 -33.18 21.16 18.80
CA MET A 169 -33.09 22.33 19.66
C MET A 169 -32.12 23.38 19.11
N GLU A 170 -30.96 22.96 18.62
CA GLU A 170 -29.97 23.84 17.98
C GLU A 170 -30.56 24.52 16.74
N LYS A 171 -31.21 23.74 15.85
CA LYS A 171 -31.88 24.27 14.65
C LYS A 171 -32.97 25.28 14.99
N ALA A 172 -33.78 24.98 16.01
CA ALA A 172 -34.84 25.87 16.48
C ALA A 172 -34.30 27.18 17.06
N ALA A 173 -33.23 27.11 17.87
CA ALA A 173 -32.56 28.28 18.42
C ALA A 173 -31.98 29.17 17.33
N ALA A 174 -31.21 28.61 16.40
CA ALA A 174 -30.62 29.36 15.28
C ALA A 174 -31.69 29.98 14.36
N THR A 175 -32.81 29.28 14.13
CA THR A 175 -33.94 29.83 13.37
C THR A 175 -34.56 31.03 14.09
N SER A 176 -34.77 30.92 15.40
CA SER A 176 -35.33 32.00 16.23
C SER A 176 -34.42 33.23 16.25
N ASP A 177 -33.12 33.02 16.46
CA ASP A 177 -32.15 34.12 16.57
C ASP A 177 -31.95 34.83 15.23
N LEU A 178 -31.89 34.10 14.12
CA LEU A 178 -31.85 34.67 12.78
C LEU A 178 -33.10 35.51 12.48
N ALA A 179 -34.29 34.99 12.80
CA ALA A 179 -35.54 35.71 12.59
C ALA A 179 -35.60 37.01 13.43
N LYS A 180 -35.29 36.91 14.73
CA LYS A 180 -35.23 38.06 15.64
C LYS A 180 -34.25 39.12 15.14
N PHE A 181 -33.08 38.72 14.64
CA PHE A 181 -32.11 39.67 14.11
C PHE A 181 -32.62 40.36 12.85
N LEU A 182 -33.10 39.60 11.86
CA LEU A 182 -33.58 40.15 10.58
C LEU A 182 -34.82 41.05 10.74
N GLU A 183 -35.61 40.87 11.79
CA GLU A 183 -36.75 41.73 12.15
C GLU A 183 -36.38 42.91 13.05
N SER A 184 -35.16 42.94 13.58
CA SER A 184 -34.73 43.97 14.52
C SER A 184 -34.57 45.35 13.86
N ASN A 185 -34.83 46.40 14.63
CA ASN A 185 -34.49 47.77 14.26
C ASN A 185 -33.01 47.91 13.90
N LYS A 186 -32.14 47.11 14.55
CA LYS A 186 -30.70 47.14 14.30
C LYS A 186 -30.35 46.67 12.89
N ALA A 187 -30.97 45.61 12.40
CA ALA A 187 -30.78 45.16 11.02
C ALA A 187 -31.29 46.20 10.01
N LYS A 188 -32.40 46.89 10.31
CA LYS A 188 -32.93 47.97 9.48
C LYS A 188 -31.99 49.17 9.40
N GLU A 189 -31.41 49.58 10.53
CA GLU A 189 -30.42 50.67 10.58
C GLU A 189 -29.13 50.34 9.82
N VAL A 190 -28.66 49.09 9.92
CA VAL A 190 -27.38 48.68 9.32
C VAL A 190 -27.52 48.41 7.82
N PHE A 191 -28.52 47.65 7.40
CA PHE A 191 -28.67 47.20 6.01
C PHE A 191 -29.56 48.10 5.15
N GLY A 192 -30.42 48.93 5.75
CA GLY A 192 -31.31 49.85 5.03
C GLY A 192 -32.11 49.14 3.93
N ASP A 193 -32.12 49.73 2.73
CA ASP A 193 -32.82 49.20 1.55
C ASP A 193 -32.31 47.82 1.08
N GLY A 194 -31.10 47.41 1.51
CA GLY A 194 -30.54 46.10 1.20
C GLY A 194 -31.09 44.95 2.07
N LEU A 195 -31.83 45.26 3.15
CA LEU A 195 -32.29 44.25 4.11
C LEU A 195 -33.26 43.23 3.48
N ASP A 196 -34.17 43.66 2.62
CA ASP A 196 -35.15 42.76 2.01
C ASP A 196 -34.50 41.78 1.04
N LYS A 197 -33.49 42.23 0.29
CA LYS A 197 -32.66 41.35 -0.54
C LYS A 197 -31.92 40.34 0.33
N LEU A 198 -31.28 40.78 1.42
CA LEU A 198 -30.56 39.90 2.34
C LEU A 198 -31.48 38.83 2.97
N LYS A 199 -32.70 39.21 3.37
CA LYS A 199 -33.72 38.26 3.87
C LYS A 199 -34.07 37.21 2.81
N LYS A 200 -34.30 37.65 1.58
CA LYS A 200 -34.65 36.76 0.47
C LYS A 200 -33.51 35.79 0.15
N ASP A 201 -32.30 36.29 -0.01
CA ASP A 201 -31.11 35.48 -0.31
C ASP A 201 -30.83 34.48 0.83
N THR A 202 -30.98 34.91 2.09
CA THR A 202 -30.80 34.04 3.25
C THR A 202 -31.80 32.89 3.28
N ASN A 203 -33.08 33.18 3.04
CA ASN A 203 -34.12 32.15 3.01
C ASN A 203 -33.96 31.19 1.82
N ARG A 204 -33.47 31.69 0.68
CA ARG A 204 -33.14 30.89 -0.51
C ARG A 204 -32.00 29.91 -0.22
N ASP A 205 -30.91 30.37 0.39
CA ASP A 205 -29.77 29.51 0.74
C ASP A 205 -30.18 28.38 1.69
N ILE A 206 -30.91 28.71 2.76
CA ILE A 206 -31.39 27.72 3.74
C ILE A 206 -32.25 26.66 3.05
N ALA A 207 -33.15 27.07 2.16
CA ALA A 207 -33.99 26.15 1.40
C ALA A 207 -33.15 25.25 0.48
N PHE A 208 -32.25 25.84 -0.32
CA PHE A 208 -31.43 25.10 -1.28
C PHE A 208 -30.57 24.04 -0.61
N PHE A 209 -29.81 24.43 0.43
CA PHE A 209 -28.95 23.48 1.14
C PHE A 209 -29.75 22.48 1.98
N GLY A 210 -30.94 22.86 2.49
CA GLY A 210 -31.85 21.93 3.15
C GLY A 210 -32.30 20.78 2.22
N TYR A 211 -32.66 21.08 0.97
CA TYR A 211 -33.01 20.03 0.00
C TYR A 211 -31.79 19.29 -0.55
N LYS A 212 -30.65 19.96 -0.72
CA LYS A 212 -29.42 19.34 -1.24
C LYS A 212 -28.90 18.22 -0.34
N ASN A 213 -29.08 18.36 0.97
CA ASN A 213 -28.47 17.50 1.98
C ASN A 213 -29.47 16.47 2.56
N VAL A 214 -30.19 15.77 1.70
CA VAL A 214 -31.08 14.65 2.07
C VAL A 214 -30.46 13.31 1.70
N ALA A 215 -30.88 12.23 2.36
CA ALA A 215 -30.50 10.88 1.99
C ALA A 215 -30.92 10.55 0.54
N ILE A 216 -30.18 9.63 -0.12
CA ILE A 216 -30.42 9.24 -1.52
C ILE A 216 -31.89 8.83 -1.74
N ALA A 217 -32.44 8.02 -0.84
CA ALA A 217 -33.83 7.57 -0.88
C ALA A 217 -34.88 8.71 -0.89
N ASP A 218 -34.54 9.87 -0.32
CA ASP A 218 -35.44 11.02 -0.20
C ASP A 218 -35.21 12.10 -1.27
N GLN A 219 -34.15 12.00 -2.09
CA GLN A 219 -33.82 13.00 -3.12
C GLN A 219 -34.95 13.24 -4.12
N LYS A 220 -35.71 12.20 -4.49
CA LYS A 220 -36.87 12.34 -5.38
C LYS A 220 -37.97 13.18 -4.74
N LYS A 221 -38.29 12.92 -3.47
CA LYS A 221 -39.29 13.69 -2.71
C LYS A 221 -38.80 15.13 -2.48
N ALA A 222 -37.53 15.30 -2.13
CA ALA A 222 -36.90 16.60 -1.95
C ALA A 222 -36.93 17.44 -3.24
N LEU A 223 -36.71 16.82 -4.41
CA LEU A 223 -36.78 17.52 -5.69
C LEU A 223 -38.21 17.98 -6.03
N GLU A 224 -39.23 17.16 -5.76
CA GLU A 224 -40.63 17.54 -5.95
C GLU A 224 -41.08 18.64 -4.97
N ALA A 225 -40.57 18.61 -3.73
CA ALA A 225 -40.79 19.67 -2.76
C ALA A 225 -40.09 20.98 -3.18
N ALA A 226 -38.84 20.90 -3.64
CA ALA A 226 -38.07 22.05 -4.12
C ALA A 226 -38.74 22.76 -5.31
N LYS A 227 -39.36 22.01 -6.24
CA LYS A 227 -40.14 22.59 -7.36
C LYS A 227 -41.34 23.43 -6.92
N LYS A 228 -41.88 23.17 -5.73
CA LYS A 228 -43.04 23.87 -5.15
C LYS A 228 -42.64 24.95 -4.14
N ASP A 229 -41.37 25.01 -3.76
CA ASP A 229 -40.87 25.96 -2.77
C ASP A 229 -40.67 27.34 -3.39
N LYS A 230 -41.48 28.30 -2.96
CA LYS A 230 -41.46 29.68 -3.48
C LYS A 230 -40.15 30.43 -3.20
N ARG A 231 -39.28 29.89 -2.34
CA ARG A 231 -37.96 30.47 -2.04
C ARG A 231 -36.91 30.16 -3.11
N LEU A 232 -37.13 29.12 -3.91
CA LEU A 232 -36.20 28.65 -4.94
C LEU A 232 -36.67 29.04 -6.35
N ASP A 233 -35.72 29.24 -7.26
CA ASP A 233 -36.01 29.44 -8.68
C ASP A 233 -35.71 28.18 -9.53
N ILE A 234 -35.96 28.28 -10.83
CA ILE A 234 -35.73 27.18 -11.77
C ILE A 234 -34.23 26.79 -11.83
N GLU A 235 -33.33 27.76 -11.72
CA GLU A 235 -31.89 27.53 -11.78
C GLU A 235 -31.40 26.75 -10.54
N ASP A 236 -31.94 27.06 -9.36
CA ASP A 236 -31.68 26.31 -8.13
C ASP A 236 -32.12 24.84 -8.24
N VAL A 237 -33.30 24.61 -8.81
CA VAL A 237 -33.82 23.25 -9.00
C VAL A 237 -32.93 22.47 -9.99
N GLU A 238 -32.41 23.09 -11.04
CA GLU A 238 -31.45 22.45 -11.96
C GLU A 238 -30.10 22.17 -11.29
N LYS A 239 -29.61 23.07 -10.43
CA LYS A 239 -28.41 22.83 -9.61
C LYS A 239 -28.62 21.66 -8.65
N LEU A 240 -29.79 21.53 -8.02
CA LEU A 240 -30.15 20.37 -7.19
C LEU A 240 -30.19 19.06 -8.01
N LYS A 241 -30.83 19.07 -9.19
CA LYS A 241 -30.82 17.90 -10.10
C LYS A 241 -29.41 17.46 -10.44
N THR A 242 -28.53 18.41 -10.74
CA THR A 242 -27.13 18.15 -11.07
C THR A 242 -26.39 17.55 -9.87
N ALA A 243 -26.53 18.15 -8.68
CA ALA A 243 -25.90 17.67 -7.45
C ALA A 243 -26.31 16.22 -7.11
N PHE A 244 -27.61 15.89 -7.21
CA PHE A 244 -28.12 14.53 -6.99
C PHE A 244 -27.57 13.54 -8.02
N LYS A 245 -27.55 13.91 -9.32
CA LYS A 245 -26.95 13.05 -10.36
C LYS A 245 -25.48 12.74 -10.10
N THR A 246 -24.68 13.74 -9.73
CA THR A 246 -23.25 13.55 -9.43
C THR A 246 -23.03 12.68 -8.19
N GLY A 247 -23.80 12.90 -7.12
CA GLY A 247 -23.72 12.08 -5.90
C GLY A 247 -24.06 10.61 -6.14
N ASN A 248 -25.09 10.34 -6.96
CA ASN A 248 -25.49 8.97 -7.29
C ASN A 248 -24.45 8.27 -8.18
N ALA A 249 -23.81 9.00 -9.11
CA ALA A 249 -22.75 8.45 -9.95
C ALA A 249 -21.52 7.97 -9.14
N THR A 250 -21.09 8.75 -8.15
CA THR A 250 -19.98 8.37 -7.26
C THR A 250 -20.32 7.14 -6.41
N SER A 251 -21.51 7.10 -5.83
CA SER A 251 -21.98 5.96 -5.02
C SER A 251 -22.09 4.69 -5.87
N ASN A 252 -22.59 4.79 -7.10
CA ASN A 252 -22.67 3.66 -8.03
C ASN A 252 -21.29 3.12 -8.42
N ASN A 253 -20.26 3.96 -8.57
CA ASN A 253 -18.91 3.47 -8.90
C ASN A 253 -18.30 2.67 -7.75
N LEU A 254 -18.42 3.15 -6.51
CA LEU A 254 -18.00 2.38 -5.33
C LEU A 254 -18.78 1.07 -5.23
N ASN A 255 -20.10 1.12 -5.49
CA ASN A 255 -20.94 -0.07 -5.48
C ASN A 255 -20.50 -1.10 -6.53
N LYS A 256 -20.17 -0.69 -7.75
CA LYS A 256 -19.66 -1.59 -8.80
C LYS A 256 -18.42 -2.36 -8.37
N ASP A 257 -17.49 -1.69 -7.68
CA ASP A 257 -16.27 -2.36 -7.20
C ASP A 257 -16.56 -3.33 -6.05
N ASN A 258 -17.50 -2.99 -5.16
CA ASN A 258 -17.98 -3.92 -4.14
C ASN A 258 -18.67 -5.14 -4.76
N VAL A 259 -19.54 -4.95 -5.76
CA VAL A 259 -20.21 -6.03 -6.49
C VAL A 259 -19.21 -6.94 -7.20
N LYS A 260 -18.18 -6.39 -7.86
CA LYS A 260 -17.10 -7.20 -8.46
C LYS A 260 -16.37 -8.07 -7.43
N LYS A 261 -16.12 -7.54 -6.22
CA LYS A 261 -15.49 -8.30 -5.14
C LYS A 261 -16.40 -9.43 -4.67
N MET A 262 -17.69 -9.16 -4.47
CA MET A 262 -18.67 -10.19 -4.12
C MET A 262 -18.79 -11.28 -5.19
N GLU A 263 -18.85 -10.89 -6.48
CA GLU A 263 -18.86 -11.82 -7.62
C GLU A 263 -17.60 -12.70 -7.62
N SER A 264 -16.42 -12.09 -7.44
CA SER A 264 -15.14 -12.81 -7.40
C SER A 264 -15.05 -13.79 -6.24
N ALA A 265 -15.60 -13.44 -5.08
CA ALA A 265 -15.67 -14.28 -3.89
C ALA A 265 -16.64 -15.45 -4.10
N LEU A 266 -17.81 -15.18 -4.68
CA LEU A 266 -18.79 -16.22 -5.02
C LEU A 266 -18.20 -17.24 -6.00
N GLU A 267 -17.52 -16.77 -7.04
CA GLU A 267 -16.80 -17.62 -7.98
C GLU A 267 -15.67 -18.45 -7.33
N ALA A 268 -15.19 -18.06 -6.15
CA ALA A 268 -14.23 -18.83 -5.35
C ALA A 268 -14.92 -19.81 -4.36
N GLY A 269 -16.25 -19.80 -4.29
CA GLY A 269 -17.06 -20.65 -3.41
C GLY A 269 -17.40 -20.00 -2.07
N ILE A 270 -17.15 -18.70 -1.92
CA ILE A 270 -17.40 -17.94 -0.69
C ILE A 270 -18.72 -17.19 -0.84
N MET A 271 -19.70 -17.50 0.01
CA MET A 271 -20.99 -16.80 0.00
C MET A 271 -20.82 -15.37 0.52
N TYR A 272 -21.47 -14.43 -0.16
CA TYR A 272 -21.56 -13.04 0.32
C TYR A 272 -22.56 -12.95 1.48
N ASP A 273 -22.35 -11.94 2.33
CA ASP A 273 -23.29 -11.60 3.38
C ASP A 273 -24.60 -11.02 2.80
N GLN A 274 -25.73 -11.41 3.37
CA GLN A 274 -27.05 -11.02 2.85
C GLN A 274 -27.30 -9.51 3.01
N ASP A 275 -26.82 -8.89 4.09
CA ASP A 275 -26.97 -7.44 4.31
C ASP A 275 -26.06 -6.65 3.37
N GLN A 276 -24.86 -7.16 3.11
CA GLN A 276 -23.96 -6.62 2.09
C GLN A 276 -24.61 -6.64 0.71
N TRP A 277 -25.26 -7.76 0.33
CA TRP A 277 -25.97 -7.86 -0.94
C TRP A 277 -27.17 -6.92 -1.01
N ASN A 278 -28.00 -6.87 0.05
CA ASN A 278 -29.17 -6.01 0.13
C ASN A 278 -28.78 -4.52 -0.03
N THR A 279 -27.68 -4.12 0.60
CA THR A 279 -27.13 -2.76 0.48
C THR A 279 -26.70 -2.46 -0.96
N ALA A 280 -25.96 -3.37 -1.58
CA ALA A 280 -25.50 -3.20 -2.96
C ALA A 280 -26.67 -3.13 -3.96
N TYR A 281 -27.73 -3.93 -3.73
CA TYR A 281 -28.94 -3.90 -4.52
C TYR A 281 -29.66 -2.56 -4.42
N GLN A 282 -29.86 -2.05 -3.20
CA GLN A 282 -30.54 -0.76 -2.99
C GLN A 282 -29.78 0.40 -3.66
N ILE A 283 -28.46 0.46 -3.53
CA ILE A 283 -27.65 1.50 -4.19
C ILE A 283 -27.81 1.43 -5.72
N ALA A 284 -27.78 0.22 -6.31
CA ALA A 284 -27.95 0.06 -7.74
C ALA A 284 -29.38 0.38 -8.21
N PHE A 285 -30.39 0.05 -7.41
CA PHE A 285 -31.79 0.36 -7.67
C PHE A 285 -32.04 1.87 -7.64
N ASP A 286 -31.66 2.54 -6.56
CA ASP A 286 -31.80 4.00 -6.40
C ASP A 286 -30.97 4.77 -7.45
N GLY A 287 -29.82 4.23 -7.82
CA GLY A 287 -28.94 4.76 -8.85
C GLY A 287 -29.37 4.45 -10.29
N ASN A 288 -30.44 3.69 -10.50
CA ASN A 288 -30.92 3.20 -11.81
C ASN A 288 -29.81 2.52 -12.66
N ASP A 289 -28.93 1.75 -12.01
CA ASP A 289 -27.82 1.02 -12.65
C ASP A 289 -28.23 -0.41 -13.00
N GLU A 290 -28.93 -0.55 -14.13
CA GLU A 290 -29.46 -1.83 -14.63
C GLU A 290 -28.38 -2.92 -14.80
N LYS A 291 -27.15 -2.56 -15.16
CA LYS A 291 -26.05 -3.52 -15.32
C LYS A 291 -25.64 -4.14 -13.99
N THR A 292 -25.54 -3.32 -12.95
CA THR A 292 -25.20 -3.80 -11.61
C THR A 292 -26.34 -4.62 -11.01
N LEU A 293 -27.60 -4.22 -11.24
CA LEU A 293 -28.78 -5.02 -10.85
C LEU A 293 -28.81 -6.40 -11.53
N LEU A 294 -28.52 -6.47 -12.83
CA LEU A 294 -28.46 -7.73 -13.56
C LEU A 294 -27.35 -8.65 -13.01
N LYS A 295 -26.17 -8.09 -12.68
CA LYS A 295 -25.09 -8.84 -12.03
C LYS A 295 -25.52 -9.40 -10.68
N LEU A 296 -26.09 -8.58 -9.81
CA LEU A 296 -26.58 -9.00 -8.49
C LEU A 296 -27.65 -10.10 -8.59
N LYS A 297 -28.55 -9.99 -9.56
CA LYS A 297 -29.55 -11.02 -9.87
C LYS A 297 -28.89 -12.34 -10.29
N ASN A 298 -27.92 -12.27 -11.21
CA ASN A 298 -27.19 -13.45 -11.66
C ASN A 298 -26.44 -14.13 -10.50
N MET A 299 -25.82 -13.35 -9.62
CA MET A 299 -25.15 -13.87 -8.42
C MET A 299 -26.12 -14.54 -7.44
N ALA A 300 -27.36 -14.06 -7.32
CA ALA A 300 -28.38 -14.69 -6.50
C ALA A 300 -28.86 -16.02 -7.11
N GLU A 301 -29.06 -16.07 -8.42
CA GLU A 301 -29.44 -17.29 -9.15
C GLU A 301 -28.33 -18.36 -9.13
N ASP A 302 -27.07 -17.95 -9.28
CA ASP A 302 -25.92 -18.86 -9.33
C ASP A 302 -25.42 -19.25 -7.94
N GLY A 303 -25.86 -18.54 -6.89
CA GLY A 303 -25.35 -18.69 -5.53
C GLY A 303 -25.45 -20.12 -5.00
N GLU A 304 -26.61 -20.75 -5.17
CA GLU A 304 -26.81 -22.13 -4.70
C GLU A 304 -25.84 -23.12 -5.39
N LEU A 305 -25.59 -22.94 -6.70
CA LEU A 305 -24.67 -23.79 -7.44
C LEU A 305 -23.23 -23.62 -6.92
N TYR A 306 -22.77 -22.39 -6.70
CA TYR A 306 -21.44 -22.16 -6.12
C TYR A 306 -21.31 -22.75 -4.71
N SER A 307 -22.39 -22.72 -3.92
CA SER A 307 -22.42 -23.32 -2.58
C SER A 307 -22.34 -24.84 -2.63
N GLN A 308 -23.01 -25.47 -3.60
CA GLN A 308 -22.89 -26.90 -3.82
C GLN A 308 -21.46 -27.26 -4.24
N LEU A 309 -20.91 -26.55 -5.21
CA LEU A 309 -19.56 -26.80 -5.73
C LEU A 309 -18.46 -26.62 -4.68
N SER A 310 -18.61 -25.69 -3.74
CA SER A 310 -17.61 -25.45 -2.68
C SER A 310 -17.51 -26.57 -1.65
N THR A 311 -18.51 -27.44 -1.57
CA THR A 311 -18.52 -28.61 -0.68
C THR A 311 -18.04 -29.91 -1.35
N MET A 312 -17.73 -29.86 -2.65
CA MET A 312 -17.35 -31.02 -3.46
C MET A 312 -15.83 -31.14 -3.60
N SER A 313 -15.34 -32.38 -3.71
CA SER A 313 -13.93 -32.62 -4.07
C SER A 313 -13.67 -32.26 -5.55
N VAL A 314 -12.39 -32.13 -5.93
CA VAL A 314 -12.01 -31.94 -7.35
C VAL A 314 -12.59 -33.05 -8.23
N SER A 315 -12.49 -34.30 -7.77
CA SER A 315 -13.00 -35.46 -8.49
C SER A 315 -14.52 -35.43 -8.65
N ASP A 316 -15.26 -35.02 -7.62
CA ASP A 316 -16.72 -34.91 -7.68
C ASP A 316 -17.15 -33.81 -8.66
N ILE A 317 -16.44 -32.68 -8.68
CA ILE A 317 -16.71 -31.58 -9.62
C ILE A 317 -16.39 -32.02 -11.06
N GLU A 318 -15.31 -32.79 -11.26
CA GLU A 318 -14.98 -33.39 -12.56
C GLU A 318 -16.03 -34.39 -13.03
N ASN A 319 -16.50 -35.26 -12.14
CA ASN A 319 -17.57 -36.20 -12.43
C ASN A 319 -18.85 -35.45 -12.82
N ARG A 320 -19.24 -34.43 -12.05
CA ARG A 320 -20.36 -33.54 -12.37
C ARG A 320 -20.19 -32.89 -13.74
N ARG A 321 -19.01 -32.32 -14.03
CA ARG A 321 -18.69 -31.74 -15.34
C ARG A 321 -18.87 -32.76 -16.46
N ASN A 322 -18.40 -33.99 -16.28
CA ASN A 322 -18.47 -35.06 -17.27
C ASN A 322 -19.93 -35.48 -17.53
N ILE A 323 -20.73 -35.66 -16.46
CA ILE A 323 -22.18 -35.93 -16.56
C ILE A 323 -22.86 -34.81 -17.35
N LEU A 324 -22.55 -33.55 -17.01
CA LEU A 324 -23.15 -32.40 -17.67
C LEU A 324 -22.76 -32.33 -19.15
N GLN A 325 -21.49 -32.57 -19.46
CA GLN A 325 -20.97 -32.57 -20.82
C GLN A 325 -21.60 -33.69 -21.66
N GLU A 326 -21.78 -34.89 -21.12
CA GLU A 326 -22.35 -36.02 -21.84
C GLU A 326 -23.83 -35.80 -22.20
N TYR A 327 -24.60 -35.21 -21.30
CA TYR A 327 -25.98 -34.80 -21.61
C TYR A 327 -26.03 -33.74 -22.71
N ALA A 328 -25.14 -32.73 -22.67
CA ALA A 328 -25.06 -31.73 -23.73
C ALA A 328 -24.71 -32.38 -25.09
N ASN A 329 -23.73 -33.29 -25.12
CA ASN A 329 -23.34 -34.04 -26.30
C ASN A 329 -24.49 -34.92 -26.82
N LYS A 330 -25.26 -35.56 -25.92
CA LYS A 330 -26.45 -36.35 -26.27
C LYS A 330 -27.52 -35.49 -26.94
N LYS A 331 -27.85 -34.32 -26.39
CA LYS A 331 -28.84 -33.40 -26.98
C LYS A 331 -28.40 -32.92 -28.37
N MET A 332 -27.12 -32.59 -28.54
CA MET A 332 -26.57 -32.23 -29.85
C MET A 332 -26.66 -33.37 -30.87
N ARG A 333 -26.33 -34.62 -30.46
CA ARG A 333 -26.50 -35.81 -31.31
C ARG A 333 -27.96 -36.05 -31.71
N GLU A 334 -28.92 -35.70 -30.85
CA GLU A 334 -30.35 -35.75 -31.14
C GLU A 334 -30.88 -34.56 -31.98
N GLY A 335 -30.00 -33.64 -32.40
CA GLY A 335 -30.39 -32.43 -33.14
C GLY A 335 -31.17 -31.41 -32.29
N LYS A 336 -31.11 -31.50 -30.96
CA LYS A 336 -31.79 -30.60 -30.01
C LYS A 336 -30.81 -29.62 -29.38
N GLY A 337 -31.28 -28.41 -29.10
CA GLY A 337 -30.55 -27.43 -28.27
C GLY A 337 -30.49 -27.87 -26.79
N VAL A 338 -29.50 -27.36 -26.07
CA VAL A 338 -29.34 -27.56 -24.62
C VAL A 338 -30.12 -26.47 -23.89
N GLU A 339 -30.83 -26.84 -22.81
CA GLU A 339 -31.59 -25.89 -22.00
C GLU A 339 -30.65 -24.84 -21.35
N LEU A 340 -31.06 -23.56 -21.31
CA LEU A 340 -30.20 -22.44 -20.88
C LEU A 340 -29.63 -22.64 -19.46
N ASN A 341 -30.46 -23.08 -18.52
CA ASN A 341 -30.04 -23.35 -17.14
C ASN A 341 -28.97 -24.44 -17.07
N PHE A 342 -29.07 -25.44 -17.94
CA PHE A 342 -28.11 -26.53 -18.00
C PHE A 342 -26.77 -26.06 -18.59
N ALA A 343 -26.82 -25.31 -19.69
CA ALA A 343 -25.63 -24.72 -20.30
C ALA A 343 -24.89 -23.80 -19.32
N ARG A 344 -25.63 -22.96 -18.56
CA ARG A 344 -25.10 -22.10 -17.50
C ARG A 344 -24.45 -22.91 -16.38
N ASN A 345 -25.09 -23.99 -15.93
CA ASN A 345 -24.55 -24.87 -14.88
C ASN A 345 -23.24 -25.55 -15.32
N LEU A 346 -23.16 -26.04 -16.56
CA LEU A 346 -21.95 -26.61 -17.14
C LEU A 346 -20.82 -25.57 -17.22
N GLU A 347 -21.12 -24.35 -17.66
CA GLU A 347 -20.14 -23.27 -17.74
C GLU A 347 -19.59 -22.87 -16.37
N ILE A 348 -20.46 -22.69 -15.38
CA ILE A 348 -20.07 -22.38 -13.99
C ILE A 348 -19.21 -23.50 -13.42
N THR A 349 -19.63 -24.76 -13.58
CA THR A 349 -18.86 -25.93 -13.11
C THR A 349 -17.45 -25.95 -13.72
N LYS A 350 -17.31 -25.67 -15.03
CA LYS A 350 -16.00 -25.60 -15.70
C LYS A 350 -15.13 -24.46 -15.18
N LYS A 351 -15.70 -23.26 -15.04
CA LYS A 351 -14.98 -22.07 -14.55
C LYS A 351 -14.52 -22.26 -13.11
N TYR A 352 -15.41 -22.75 -12.25
CA TYR A 352 -15.12 -23.05 -10.85
C TYR A 352 -13.99 -24.08 -10.73
N LEU A 353 -14.09 -25.22 -11.42
CA LEU A 353 -13.06 -26.26 -11.41
C LEU A 353 -11.68 -25.74 -11.83
N SER A 354 -11.63 -24.93 -12.90
CA SER A 354 -10.38 -24.33 -13.40
C SER A 354 -9.75 -23.39 -12.36
N LYS A 355 -10.57 -22.53 -11.74
CA LYS A 355 -10.13 -21.59 -10.70
C LYS A 355 -9.69 -22.32 -9.43
N LEU A 356 -10.44 -23.33 -9.00
CA LEU A 356 -10.09 -24.20 -7.87
C LEU A 356 -8.75 -24.88 -8.10
N ASN A 357 -8.54 -25.54 -9.25
CA ASN A 357 -7.27 -26.19 -9.57
C ASN A 357 -6.09 -25.22 -9.58
N THR A 358 -6.30 -24.00 -10.12
CA THR A 358 -5.28 -22.94 -10.10
C THR A 358 -4.92 -22.55 -8.68
N ASN A 359 -5.92 -22.35 -7.81
CA ASN A 359 -5.71 -21.97 -6.41
C ASN A 359 -5.04 -23.09 -5.61
N LEU A 360 -5.48 -24.35 -5.77
CA LEU A 360 -4.88 -25.52 -5.12
C LEU A 360 -3.42 -25.74 -5.54
N ASN A 361 -3.09 -25.50 -6.82
CA ASN A 361 -1.72 -25.59 -7.30
C ASN A 361 -0.81 -24.51 -6.70
N LYS A 362 -1.38 -23.34 -6.40
CA LYS A 362 -0.64 -22.22 -5.79
C LYS A 362 -0.43 -22.44 -4.30
N ASP A 363 -1.51 -22.73 -3.57
CA ASP A 363 -1.47 -23.02 -2.14
C ASP A 363 -2.73 -23.81 -1.74
N GLN A 364 -2.56 -25.11 -1.57
CA GLN A 364 -3.64 -26.04 -1.25
C GLN A 364 -4.23 -25.77 0.15
N LEU A 365 -3.39 -25.40 1.13
CA LEU A 365 -3.83 -25.17 2.50
C LEU A 365 -4.56 -23.84 2.66
N ALA A 366 -4.03 -22.77 2.07
CA ALA A 366 -4.69 -21.46 2.07
C ALA A 366 -6.04 -21.51 1.33
N THR A 367 -6.12 -22.29 0.24
CA THR A 367 -7.37 -22.53 -0.49
C THR A 367 -8.38 -23.25 0.40
N ALA A 368 -7.98 -24.34 1.05
CA ALA A 368 -8.85 -25.08 1.96
C ALA A 368 -9.33 -24.24 3.15
N HIS A 369 -8.47 -23.39 3.69
CA HIS A 369 -8.81 -22.44 4.75
C HIS A 369 -9.86 -21.43 4.29
N THR A 370 -9.64 -20.81 3.13
CA THR A 370 -10.56 -19.83 2.54
C THR A 370 -11.94 -20.44 2.26
N GLN A 371 -11.98 -21.72 1.92
CA GLN A 371 -13.23 -22.46 1.70
C GLN A 371 -13.85 -23.02 2.99
N GLY A 372 -13.24 -22.80 4.15
CA GLY A 372 -13.76 -23.26 5.44
C GLY A 372 -13.65 -24.77 5.67
N ILE A 373 -12.83 -25.48 4.88
CA ILE A 373 -12.60 -26.93 5.06
C ILE A 373 -11.71 -27.17 6.28
N ILE A 374 -10.75 -26.28 6.52
CA ILE A 374 -9.89 -26.26 7.70
C ILE A 374 -9.77 -24.85 8.27
N THR A 375 -9.34 -24.75 9.53
CA THR A 375 -8.83 -23.49 10.09
C THR A 375 -7.32 -23.55 10.10
N LEU A 376 -6.66 -22.66 9.35
CA LEU A 376 -5.22 -22.68 9.20
C LEU A 376 -4.58 -21.67 10.16
N ASN A 377 -3.71 -22.16 11.03
CA ASN A 377 -2.82 -21.34 11.85
C ASN A 377 -1.42 -21.42 11.26
N GLU A 378 -0.74 -20.28 11.11
CA GLU A 378 0.67 -20.29 10.68
C GLU A 378 1.51 -21.07 11.69
N ILE A 379 2.36 -21.94 11.15
CA ILE A 379 3.39 -22.61 11.94
C ILE A 379 4.36 -21.51 12.34
N GLY A 380 4.42 -21.17 13.63
CA GLY A 380 5.20 -20.05 14.17
C GLY A 380 6.73 -20.24 14.07
N PHE A 381 7.25 -20.35 12.85
CA PHE A 381 8.68 -20.46 12.55
C PHE A 381 9.44 -19.25 13.07
N ASP A 382 8.85 -18.07 13.01
CA ASP A 382 9.38 -16.84 13.60
C ASP A 382 9.63 -16.97 15.11
N LYS A 383 8.70 -17.58 15.84
CA LYS A 383 8.81 -17.82 17.28
C LYS A 383 9.81 -18.93 17.59
N MET A 384 9.86 -19.99 16.78
CA MET A 384 10.82 -21.08 16.92
C MET A 384 12.26 -20.59 16.69
N LEU A 385 12.48 -19.74 15.70
CA LEU A 385 13.79 -19.20 15.33
C LEU A 385 14.25 -18.06 16.24
N SER A 386 13.40 -17.58 17.13
CA SER A 386 13.74 -16.53 18.09
C SER A 386 14.49 -17.08 19.30
N PRO A 387 15.42 -16.32 19.90
CA PRO A 387 16.11 -16.74 21.13
C PRO A 387 15.12 -17.08 22.25
N GLY A 388 15.13 -18.33 22.72
CA GLY A 388 14.21 -18.82 23.76
C GLY A 388 12.89 -19.41 23.27
N GLY A 389 12.72 -19.64 21.96
CA GLY A 389 11.57 -20.34 21.40
C GLY A 389 11.40 -21.77 21.93
N SER A 390 10.16 -22.21 22.15
CA SER A 390 9.84 -23.56 22.62
C SER A 390 9.72 -24.55 21.47
N ILE A 391 10.60 -25.56 21.45
CA ILE A 391 10.56 -26.66 20.48
C ILE A 391 9.26 -27.48 20.64
N GLU A 392 8.74 -27.58 21.86
CA GLU A 392 7.53 -28.33 22.19
C GLU A 392 6.26 -27.66 21.65
N GLU A 393 6.18 -26.33 21.73
CA GLU A 393 5.08 -25.53 21.14
C GLU A 393 5.12 -25.60 19.60
N PHE A 394 6.32 -25.56 19.03
CA PHE A 394 6.52 -25.75 17.59
C PHE A 394 6.07 -27.14 17.14
N ALA A 395 6.52 -28.21 17.81
CA ALA A 395 6.14 -29.59 17.50
C ALA A 395 4.62 -29.83 17.64
N SER A 396 3.97 -29.19 18.62
CA SER A 396 2.51 -29.24 18.76
C SER A 396 1.80 -28.60 17.57
N SER A 397 2.28 -27.45 17.10
CA SER A 397 1.75 -26.75 15.92
C SER A 397 1.92 -27.59 14.64
N ILE A 398 3.06 -28.29 14.51
CA ILE A 398 3.31 -29.22 13.39
C ILE A 398 2.36 -30.42 13.44
N THR A 399 2.11 -30.98 14.63
CA THR A 399 1.20 -32.12 14.79
C THR A 399 -0.22 -31.76 14.31
N GLU A 400 -0.72 -30.58 14.71
CA GLU A 400 -2.00 -30.07 14.22
C GLU A 400 -1.96 -29.87 12.70
N ARG A 401 -0.88 -29.29 12.18
CA ARG A 401 -0.71 -29.09 10.74
C ARG A 401 -0.74 -30.39 9.94
N ILE A 402 -0.09 -31.46 10.42
CA ILE A 402 -0.08 -32.76 9.75
C ILE A 402 -1.51 -33.28 9.58
N ALA A 403 -2.32 -33.21 10.64
CA ALA A 403 -3.72 -33.65 10.60
C ALA A 403 -4.55 -32.82 9.60
N GLN A 404 -4.38 -31.50 9.61
CA GLN A 404 -5.04 -30.58 8.66
C GLN A 404 -4.62 -30.89 7.21
N ALA A 405 -3.32 -31.00 6.95
CA ALA A 405 -2.77 -31.27 5.63
C ALA A 405 -3.27 -32.61 5.06
N LYS A 406 -3.28 -33.68 5.87
CA LYS A 406 -3.85 -34.98 5.49
C LYS A 406 -5.34 -34.90 5.20
N SER A 407 -6.10 -34.12 5.99
CA SER A 407 -7.53 -33.89 5.75
C SER A 407 -7.78 -33.19 4.42
N VAL A 408 -7.01 -32.15 4.10
CA VAL A 408 -7.12 -31.43 2.83
C VAL A 408 -6.72 -32.30 1.63
N ALA A 409 -5.62 -33.04 1.76
CA ALA A 409 -5.17 -34.00 0.76
C ALA A 409 -6.24 -35.06 0.46
N ASN A 410 -6.84 -35.62 1.51
CA ASN A 410 -7.92 -36.60 1.41
C ASN A 410 -9.21 -36.03 0.81
N PHE A 411 -9.55 -34.77 1.14
CA PHE A 411 -10.73 -34.09 0.61
C PHE A 411 -10.58 -33.85 -0.90
N TYR A 412 -9.46 -33.28 -1.34
CA TYR A 412 -9.25 -32.98 -2.76
C TYR A 412 -8.67 -34.14 -3.59
N LYS A 413 -8.29 -35.25 -2.95
CA LYS A 413 -7.59 -36.40 -3.57
C LYS A 413 -6.28 -35.99 -4.24
N ARG A 414 -5.44 -35.28 -3.48
CA ARG A 414 -4.14 -34.74 -3.93
C ARG A 414 -3.04 -35.13 -2.94
N ASP A 415 -1.79 -35.02 -3.38
CA ASP A 415 -0.63 -35.20 -2.50
C ASP A 415 -0.69 -34.27 -1.29
N VAL A 416 -0.19 -34.75 -0.16
CA VAL A 416 -0.12 -33.98 1.09
C VAL A 416 0.86 -32.82 0.92
N LYS A 417 0.41 -31.62 1.31
CA LYS A 417 1.22 -30.39 1.39
C LYS A 417 1.15 -29.86 2.81
N PHE A 418 2.30 -29.72 3.46
CA PHE A 418 2.39 -29.32 4.87
C PHE A 418 2.59 -27.83 5.05
N PHE A 419 3.24 -27.19 4.09
CA PHE A 419 3.62 -25.79 4.15
C PHE A 419 2.79 -24.94 3.20
N THR A 420 2.46 -23.74 3.64
CA THR A 420 2.05 -22.63 2.78
C THR A 420 3.27 -22.03 2.09
N ALA A 421 3.04 -21.24 1.03
CA ALA A 421 4.13 -20.56 0.33
C ALA A 421 4.91 -19.57 1.25
N ASN A 422 4.25 -19.00 2.26
CA ASN A 422 4.89 -18.11 3.23
C ASN A 422 5.82 -18.90 4.17
N GLU A 423 5.36 -20.03 4.68
CA GLU A 423 6.13 -20.91 5.58
C GLU A 423 7.35 -21.51 4.86
N GLU A 424 7.21 -21.97 3.61
CA GLU A 424 8.35 -22.44 2.80
C GLU A 424 9.42 -21.35 2.66
N LYS A 425 8.99 -20.10 2.45
CA LYS A 425 9.89 -18.95 2.35
C LYS A 425 10.57 -18.66 3.69
N GLN A 426 9.84 -18.67 4.81
CA GLN A 426 10.41 -18.45 6.15
C GLN A 426 11.50 -19.48 6.46
N ILE A 427 11.28 -20.76 6.17
CA ILE A 427 12.28 -21.82 6.36
C ILE A 427 13.50 -21.57 5.49
N SER A 428 13.29 -21.20 4.21
CA SER A 428 14.37 -20.90 3.27
C SER A 428 15.20 -19.69 3.72
N ASP A 429 14.54 -18.62 4.16
CA ASP A 429 15.16 -17.39 4.64
C ASP A 429 15.95 -17.66 5.93
N ALA A 430 15.40 -18.45 6.84
CA ALA A 430 16.07 -18.86 8.08
C ALA A 430 17.35 -19.65 7.81
N PHE A 431 17.29 -20.64 6.92
CA PHE A 431 18.47 -21.40 6.52
C PHE A 431 19.52 -20.51 5.84
N ALA A 432 19.09 -19.58 4.98
CA ALA A 432 20.00 -18.65 4.31
C ALA A 432 20.65 -17.66 5.29
N ALA A 433 19.93 -17.27 6.35
CA ALA A 433 20.40 -16.36 7.39
C ALA A 433 21.31 -17.02 8.43
N ALA A 434 21.29 -18.36 8.56
CA ALA A 434 22.13 -19.06 9.52
C ALA A 434 23.63 -18.78 9.29
N ASP A 435 24.32 -18.41 10.36
CA ASP A 435 25.72 -17.96 10.34
C ASP A 435 26.67 -18.95 11.02
N ASN A 436 26.14 -19.94 11.73
CA ASN A 436 26.90 -21.03 12.32
C ASN A 436 26.28 -22.40 12.04
N LYS A 437 27.07 -23.46 12.27
CA LYS A 437 26.67 -24.83 11.90
C LYS A 437 25.56 -25.35 12.80
N ASP A 438 25.54 -24.94 14.06
CA ASP A 438 24.57 -25.43 15.05
C ASP A 438 23.15 -24.94 14.69
N GLU A 439 23.00 -23.71 14.21
CA GLU A 439 21.73 -23.17 13.69
C GLU A 439 21.19 -23.98 12.50
N LEU A 440 22.06 -24.32 11.53
CA LEU A 440 21.68 -25.12 10.36
C LEU A 440 21.21 -26.53 10.76
N ILE A 441 21.97 -27.17 11.65
CA ILE A 441 21.69 -28.53 12.13
C ILE A 441 20.41 -28.53 12.97
N GLN A 442 20.26 -27.54 13.86
CA GLN A 442 19.09 -27.41 14.71
C GLN A 442 17.82 -27.22 13.89
N LEU A 443 17.83 -26.37 12.86
CA LEU A 443 16.68 -26.16 11.98
C LEU A 443 16.21 -27.48 11.33
N SER A 444 17.13 -28.23 10.70
CA SER A 444 16.79 -29.53 10.10
C SER A 444 16.34 -30.55 11.15
N THR A 445 17.04 -30.64 12.29
CA THR A 445 16.74 -31.63 13.34
C THR A 445 15.38 -31.39 13.97
N ILE A 446 15.01 -30.13 14.23
CA ILE A 446 13.69 -29.78 14.76
C ILE A 446 12.60 -30.19 13.76
N LEU A 447 12.77 -29.92 12.46
CA LEU A 447 11.84 -30.35 11.44
C LEU A 447 11.70 -31.89 11.40
N VAL A 448 12.83 -32.61 11.44
CA VAL A 448 12.85 -34.09 11.49
C VAL A 448 12.11 -34.63 12.71
N LYS A 449 12.31 -34.04 13.90
CA LYS A 449 11.66 -34.47 15.14
C LYS A 449 10.17 -34.10 15.17
N ALA A 450 9.81 -32.90 14.70
CA ALA A 450 8.43 -32.43 14.71
C ALA A 450 7.54 -33.15 13.70
N PHE A 451 8.06 -33.47 12.51
CA PHE A 451 7.30 -34.20 11.49
C PHE A 451 7.34 -35.72 11.67
N GLY A 452 8.33 -36.25 12.40
CA GLY A 452 8.43 -37.67 12.72
C GLY A 452 8.44 -38.56 11.47
N THR A 453 7.41 -39.39 11.30
CA THR A 453 7.27 -40.30 10.14
C THR A 453 6.91 -39.57 8.84
N ASP A 454 6.42 -38.33 8.90
CA ASP A 454 6.07 -37.51 7.73
C ASP A 454 7.23 -36.60 7.27
N SER A 455 8.39 -36.70 7.91
CA SER A 455 9.55 -35.83 7.64
C SER A 455 10.07 -35.95 6.20
N ASP A 456 10.07 -37.14 5.62
CA ASP A 456 10.51 -37.35 4.24
C ASP A 456 9.64 -36.56 3.25
N LEU A 457 8.32 -36.59 3.43
CA LEU A 457 7.36 -35.82 2.63
C LEU A 457 7.50 -34.32 2.85
N ALA A 458 7.79 -33.87 4.09
CA ALA A 458 8.05 -32.47 4.40
C ALA A 458 9.32 -31.97 3.71
N PHE A 459 10.46 -32.66 3.85
CA PHE A 459 11.70 -32.26 3.21
C PHE A 459 11.61 -32.31 1.68
N LYS A 460 10.89 -33.28 1.10
CA LYS A 460 10.64 -33.32 -0.35
C LYS A 460 9.97 -32.05 -0.89
N GLN A 461 9.15 -31.38 -0.07
CA GLN A 461 8.54 -30.09 -0.44
C GLN A 461 9.58 -28.96 -0.41
N LEU A 462 10.52 -29.00 0.54
CA LEU A 462 11.58 -28.00 0.71
C LEU A 462 12.76 -28.16 -0.25
N THR A 463 13.02 -29.37 -0.76
CA THR A 463 14.20 -29.69 -1.58
C THR A 463 14.33 -28.83 -2.84
N LYS A 464 13.21 -28.41 -3.43
CA LYS A 464 13.21 -27.53 -4.61
C LYS A 464 13.87 -26.18 -4.35
N ASN A 465 13.73 -25.68 -3.12
CA ASN A 465 14.27 -24.39 -2.71
C ASN A 465 15.60 -24.56 -2.00
N ASN A 466 15.83 -25.72 -1.35
CA ASN A 466 17.01 -25.96 -0.54
C ASN A 466 17.37 -27.46 -0.42
N THR A 467 18.28 -27.88 -1.29
CA THR A 467 18.83 -29.24 -1.32
C THR A 467 19.61 -29.60 -0.05
N ILE A 468 20.36 -28.65 0.52
CA ILE A 468 21.27 -28.94 1.65
C ILE A 468 20.52 -29.12 2.95
N LEU A 469 19.52 -28.28 3.21
CA LEU A 469 18.60 -28.47 4.34
C LEU A 469 17.96 -29.87 4.29
N SER A 470 17.52 -30.29 3.10
CA SER A 470 16.92 -31.60 2.86
C SER A 470 17.92 -32.74 3.04
N THR A 471 19.18 -32.54 2.64
CA THR A 471 20.24 -33.56 2.81
C THR A 471 20.62 -33.73 4.27
N ILE A 472 20.78 -32.64 5.03
CA ILE A 472 21.00 -32.68 6.47
C ILE A 472 19.82 -33.38 7.17
N GLY A 473 18.59 -33.03 6.82
CA GLY A 473 17.39 -33.68 7.34
C GLY A 473 17.35 -35.17 7.02
N GLY A 474 17.65 -35.54 5.77
CA GLY A 474 17.74 -36.92 5.32
C GLY A 474 18.74 -37.74 6.13
N LEU A 475 19.97 -37.26 6.30
CA LEU A 475 21.00 -37.95 7.09
C LEU A 475 20.62 -38.06 8.57
N THR A 476 19.96 -37.05 9.12
CA THR A 476 19.42 -37.08 10.49
C THR A 476 18.34 -38.17 10.63
N ILE A 477 17.45 -38.32 9.65
CA ILE A 477 16.45 -39.41 9.61
C ILE A 477 17.15 -40.78 9.52
N MET A 478 18.19 -40.91 8.69
CA MET A 478 18.91 -42.17 8.53
C MET A 478 19.65 -42.62 9.80
N ASN A 479 19.99 -41.68 10.68
CA ASN A 479 20.69 -41.91 11.93
C ASN A 479 19.75 -41.79 13.15
N ASP A 480 18.58 -42.43 13.07
CA ASP A 480 17.61 -42.54 14.16
C ASP A 480 17.22 -41.18 14.79
N TYR A 481 16.97 -40.18 13.92
CA TYR A 481 16.54 -38.81 14.27
C TYR A 481 17.60 -37.98 15.01
N GLU A 482 18.87 -38.40 15.00
CA GLU A 482 19.98 -37.68 15.61
C GLU A 482 21.05 -37.28 14.57
N PRO A 483 21.55 -36.03 14.61
CA PRO A 483 22.58 -35.58 13.68
C PRO A 483 23.90 -36.31 13.95
N SER A 484 24.52 -36.84 12.89
CA SER A 484 25.82 -37.54 12.97
C SER A 484 26.99 -36.64 12.51
N GLU A 485 28.22 -37.13 12.58
CA GLU A 485 29.40 -36.32 12.21
C GLU A 485 29.38 -35.87 10.74
N ASN A 486 28.78 -36.65 9.84
CA ASN A 486 28.60 -36.23 8.46
C ASN A 486 27.72 -34.96 8.34
N VAL A 487 26.70 -34.81 9.18
CA VAL A 487 25.83 -33.63 9.26
C VAL A 487 26.63 -32.41 9.73
N ASN A 488 27.51 -32.59 10.73
CA ASN A 488 28.42 -31.53 11.20
C ASN A 488 29.32 -31.03 10.07
N LEU A 489 29.95 -31.95 9.33
CA LEU A 489 30.86 -31.62 8.24
C LEU A 489 30.14 -30.97 7.05
N ILE A 490 28.92 -31.39 6.71
CA ILE A 490 28.11 -30.75 5.66
C ILE A 490 27.79 -29.30 6.04
N ALA A 491 27.29 -29.07 7.25
CA ALA A 491 26.93 -27.74 7.72
C ALA A 491 28.14 -26.79 7.74
N GLU A 492 29.28 -27.28 8.23
CA GLU A 492 30.54 -26.53 8.19
C GLU A 492 31.01 -26.23 6.76
N GLY A 493 31.02 -27.23 5.88
CA GLY A 493 31.41 -27.07 4.49
C GLY A 493 30.53 -26.09 3.71
N PHE A 494 29.22 -26.10 4.00
CA PHE A 494 28.27 -25.15 3.45
C PHE A 494 28.59 -23.71 3.90
N LEU A 495 28.87 -23.47 5.18
CA LEU A 495 29.26 -22.15 5.67
C LEU A 495 30.59 -21.66 5.08
N ILE A 496 31.57 -22.55 4.94
CA ILE A 496 32.82 -22.27 4.22
C ILE A 496 32.49 -21.79 2.79
N SER A 497 31.54 -22.45 2.11
CA SER A 497 31.15 -22.10 0.75
C SER A 497 30.42 -20.75 0.62
N LYS A 498 29.70 -20.30 1.67
CA LYS A 498 29.06 -18.98 1.73
C LYS A 498 30.09 -17.85 1.79
N ASN A 499 31.24 -18.08 2.42
CA ASN A 499 32.29 -17.09 2.54
C ASN A 499 33.21 -17.11 1.30
N LYS A 500 33.22 -16.03 0.50
CA LYS A 500 34.01 -15.94 -0.74
C LYS A 500 35.52 -16.19 -0.54
N GLN A 501 36.10 -15.75 0.57
CA GLN A 501 37.53 -15.94 0.86
C GLN A 501 37.82 -17.40 1.16
N LEU A 502 37.03 -18.02 2.05
CA LEU A 502 37.19 -19.43 2.41
C LEU A 502 36.87 -20.34 1.22
N ALA A 503 35.83 -20.05 0.45
CA ALA A 503 35.48 -20.77 -0.76
C ALA A 503 36.64 -20.80 -1.77
N GLY A 504 37.39 -19.69 -1.91
CA GLY A 504 38.58 -19.65 -2.78
C GLY A 504 39.73 -20.58 -2.34
N ILE A 505 39.77 -20.96 -1.06
CA ILE A 505 40.82 -21.80 -0.48
C ILE A 505 40.44 -23.28 -0.52
N TYR A 506 39.18 -23.61 -0.22
CA TYR A 506 38.75 -25.00 0.04
C TYR A 506 37.87 -25.61 -1.04
N LYS A 507 37.20 -24.81 -1.90
CA LYS A 507 36.25 -25.34 -2.88
C LYS A 507 36.96 -26.17 -3.96
N ILE A 508 36.52 -27.41 -4.10
CA ILE A 508 37.03 -28.40 -5.06
C ILE A 508 36.82 -27.90 -6.50
N LYS A 509 37.77 -28.22 -7.39
CA LYS A 509 37.65 -27.95 -8.82
C LYS A 509 37.28 -29.24 -9.54
N THR A 510 36.30 -29.18 -10.43
CA THR A 510 35.92 -30.33 -11.27
C THR A 510 37.03 -30.79 -12.21
N THR A 511 38.05 -29.94 -12.41
CA THR A 511 39.27 -30.24 -13.17
C THR A 511 40.33 -30.99 -12.35
N ASP A 512 40.13 -31.19 -11.05
CA ASP A 512 41.09 -31.90 -10.21
C ASP A 512 41.23 -33.36 -10.66
N THR A 513 42.48 -33.83 -10.77
CA THR A 513 42.77 -35.14 -11.35
C THR A 513 42.12 -36.26 -10.53
N GLY A 514 41.30 -37.09 -11.18
CA GLY A 514 40.61 -38.21 -10.55
C GLY A 514 39.23 -37.89 -9.97
N TYR A 515 38.82 -36.62 -9.87
CA TYR A 515 37.50 -36.24 -9.35
C TYR A 515 36.35 -36.85 -10.17
N LEU A 516 36.35 -36.63 -11.49
CA LEU A 516 35.28 -37.14 -12.36
C LEU A 516 35.20 -38.67 -12.36
N SER A 517 36.34 -39.36 -12.28
CA SER A 517 36.40 -40.81 -12.18
C SER A 517 35.81 -41.32 -10.86
N ALA A 518 36.09 -40.64 -9.75
CA ALA A 518 35.53 -40.97 -8.44
C ALA A 518 34.02 -40.74 -8.40
N VAL A 519 33.52 -39.66 -9.01
CA VAL A 519 32.08 -39.38 -9.15
C VAL A 519 31.38 -40.47 -9.97
N ALA A 520 31.93 -40.81 -11.15
CA ALA A 520 31.32 -41.77 -12.07
C ALA A 520 31.15 -43.18 -11.49
N LYS A 521 32.01 -43.57 -10.53
CA LYS A 521 31.96 -44.87 -9.85
C LYS A 521 30.62 -45.16 -9.18
N TYR A 522 29.97 -44.14 -8.63
CA TYR A 522 28.72 -44.29 -7.86
C TYR A 522 27.46 -43.91 -8.66
N GLN A 523 27.62 -43.39 -9.87
CA GLN A 523 26.50 -42.93 -10.70
C GLN A 523 25.54 -44.07 -11.05
N LYS A 524 26.08 -45.26 -11.32
CA LYS A 524 25.30 -46.46 -11.67
C LYS A 524 24.40 -46.96 -10.55
N THR A 525 24.73 -46.67 -9.30
CA THR A 525 23.91 -47.06 -8.14
C THR A 525 22.58 -46.31 -8.09
N PHE A 526 22.47 -45.16 -8.77
CA PHE A 526 21.29 -44.30 -8.77
C PHE A 526 20.67 -44.13 -10.17
N LEU A 527 20.63 -45.20 -10.97
CA LEU A 527 20.12 -45.22 -12.36
C LEU A 527 18.79 -44.46 -12.57
N HIS A 528 17.86 -44.56 -11.61
CA HIS A 528 16.53 -43.96 -11.70
C HIS A 528 16.34 -42.75 -10.78
N ASN A 529 17.42 -42.19 -10.23
CA ASN A 529 17.37 -41.13 -9.23
C ASN A 529 18.59 -40.18 -9.28
N GLU A 530 18.82 -39.59 -10.46
CA GLU A 530 19.96 -38.68 -10.72
C GLU A 530 20.00 -37.47 -9.78
N ASP A 531 18.83 -36.92 -9.40
CA ASP A 531 18.73 -35.82 -8.44
C ASP A 531 19.33 -36.22 -7.08
N THR A 532 19.03 -37.42 -6.58
CA THR A 532 19.60 -37.91 -5.32
C THR A 532 21.12 -38.06 -5.43
N PHE A 533 21.61 -38.61 -6.54
CA PHE A 533 23.05 -38.71 -6.78
C PHE A 533 23.73 -37.34 -6.78
N ASN A 534 23.18 -36.37 -7.51
CA ASN A 534 23.71 -35.01 -7.58
C ASN A 534 23.71 -34.32 -6.21
N ASN A 535 22.68 -34.55 -5.39
CA ASN A 535 22.61 -34.04 -4.03
C ASN A 535 23.69 -34.65 -3.12
N ILE A 536 23.95 -35.96 -3.24
CA ILE A 536 25.03 -36.64 -2.52
C ILE A 536 26.40 -36.10 -2.97
N VAL A 537 26.64 -35.94 -4.27
CA VAL A 537 27.87 -35.31 -4.80
C VAL A 537 28.07 -33.91 -4.20
N GLN A 538 27.02 -33.10 -4.16
CA GLN A 538 27.08 -31.76 -3.60
C GLN A 538 27.42 -31.79 -2.10
N ALA A 539 26.77 -32.66 -1.33
CA ALA A 539 27.05 -32.83 0.10
C ALA A 539 28.47 -33.38 0.35
N ALA A 540 28.94 -34.31 -0.48
CA ALA A 540 30.31 -34.82 -0.43
C ALA A 540 31.34 -33.71 -0.61
N ASN A 541 31.09 -32.79 -1.54
CA ASN A 541 31.94 -31.63 -1.74
C ASN A 541 32.01 -30.75 -0.49
N TYR A 542 30.90 -30.54 0.21
CA TYR A 542 30.90 -29.78 1.48
C TYR A 542 31.63 -30.53 2.60
N ILE A 543 31.39 -31.83 2.78
CA ILE A 543 32.12 -32.64 3.76
C ILE A 543 33.62 -32.54 3.53
N TYR A 544 34.05 -32.72 2.28
CA TYR A 544 35.47 -32.67 1.92
C TYR A 544 36.07 -31.27 2.14
N MET A 545 35.34 -30.19 1.85
CA MET A 545 35.76 -28.82 2.15
C MET A 545 36.02 -28.61 3.65
N ALA A 546 35.12 -29.11 4.51
CA ALA A 546 35.28 -29.04 5.96
C ALA A 546 36.50 -29.87 6.42
N GLN A 547 36.67 -31.08 5.89
CA GLN A 547 37.82 -31.94 6.20
C GLN A 547 39.15 -31.29 5.82
N LEU A 548 39.26 -30.69 4.62
CA LEU A 548 40.46 -29.96 4.22
C LEU A 548 40.81 -28.86 5.23
N ARG A 549 39.82 -28.07 5.65
CA ARG A 549 40.01 -27.01 6.65
C ARG A 549 40.47 -27.58 8.00
N ASN A 550 39.82 -28.62 8.47
CA ASN A 550 40.12 -29.25 9.77
C ASN A 550 41.51 -29.89 9.78
N ASP A 551 41.97 -30.38 8.63
CA ASP A 551 43.32 -30.93 8.42
C ASP A 551 44.40 -29.86 8.15
N GLY A 552 44.03 -28.58 8.04
CA GLY A 552 44.96 -27.51 7.66
C GLY A 552 45.45 -27.57 6.20
N LYS A 553 44.70 -28.22 5.31
CA LYS A 553 44.98 -28.39 3.88
C LYS A 553 44.12 -27.45 3.02
N THR A 554 44.40 -27.39 1.72
CA THR A 554 43.67 -26.55 0.76
C THR A 554 43.15 -27.37 -0.42
N THR A 555 42.38 -26.75 -1.31
CA THR A 555 41.94 -27.42 -2.56
C THR A 555 43.10 -27.90 -3.43
N ASN A 556 44.32 -27.36 -3.27
CA ASN A 556 45.49 -27.83 -4.01
C ASN A 556 45.99 -29.20 -3.51
N ASP A 557 45.56 -29.62 -2.32
CA ASP A 557 45.89 -30.89 -1.70
C ASP A 557 44.83 -31.97 -2.03
N PHE A 558 44.08 -31.80 -3.13
CA PHE A 558 43.00 -32.71 -3.51
C PHE A 558 43.48 -34.16 -3.66
N LYS A 559 42.75 -35.08 -3.03
CA LYS A 559 42.95 -36.53 -3.18
C LYS A 559 41.61 -37.20 -3.46
N ALA A 560 41.49 -37.84 -4.62
CA ALA A 560 40.27 -38.53 -5.03
C ALA A 560 39.79 -39.56 -3.99
N GLY A 561 40.70 -40.31 -3.37
CA GLY A 561 40.34 -41.29 -2.34
C GLY A 561 39.77 -40.68 -1.05
N ASP A 562 40.22 -39.48 -0.66
CA ASP A 562 39.65 -38.79 0.51
C ASP A 562 38.30 -38.16 0.16
N TRP A 563 38.12 -37.72 -1.08
CA TRP A 563 36.80 -37.31 -1.58
C TRP A 563 35.81 -38.49 -1.66
N GLU A 564 36.24 -39.69 -2.08
CA GLU A 564 35.38 -40.88 -2.08
C GLU A 564 34.86 -41.20 -0.66
N LYS A 565 35.70 -41.02 0.37
CA LYS A 565 35.26 -41.16 1.77
C LYS A 565 34.18 -40.13 2.12
N ALA A 566 34.36 -38.88 1.70
CA ALA A 566 33.37 -37.82 1.89
C ALA A 566 32.05 -38.15 1.16
N PHE A 567 32.12 -38.78 -0.01
CA PHE A 567 30.95 -39.25 -0.75
C PHE A 567 30.20 -40.36 -0.02
N ILE A 568 30.90 -41.36 0.53
CA ILE A 568 30.30 -42.40 1.37
C ILE A 568 29.65 -41.79 2.61
N MET A 569 30.30 -40.80 3.26
CA MET A 569 29.70 -40.10 4.40
C MET A 569 28.44 -39.31 4.03
N ALA A 570 28.44 -38.66 2.86
CA ALA A 570 27.29 -37.90 2.35
C ALA A 570 26.09 -38.79 2.01
N SER A 571 26.30 -40.09 1.76
CA SER A 571 25.24 -41.07 1.57
C SER A 571 24.82 -41.79 2.86
N GLY A 572 25.37 -41.41 4.02
CA GLY A 572 25.01 -41.98 5.33
C GLY A 572 25.94 -43.09 5.82
N GLY A 573 27.02 -43.40 5.08
CA GLY A 573 28.02 -44.35 5.54
C GLY A 573 28.95 -43.80 6.63
N THR A 574 29.49 -44.69 7.44
CA THR A 574 30.55 -44.42 8.41
C THR A 574 31.79 -45.21 8.03
N ASN A 575 32.97 -44.62 8.18
CA ASN A 575 34.24 -45.29 7.89
C ASN A 575 34.90 -45.69 9.21
N ALA A 576 35.13 -46.98 9.45
CA ALA A 576 36.20 -47.42 10.35
C ALA A 576 37.45 -47.73 9.50
N ASP A 577 38.60 -47.26 9.95
CA ASP A 577 39.83 -47.06 9.17
C ASP A 577 40.48 -48.28 8.47
N TYR A 578 41.10 -47.96 7.32
CA TYR A 578 42.34 -48.49 6.70
C TYR A 578 42.40 -49.73 5.76
N ASN A 579 42.75 -49.41 4.49
CA ASN A 579 43.75 -50.02 3.59
C ASN A 579 43.38 -51.23 2.68
N ILE A 580 43.47 -51.04 1.35
CA ILE A 580 44.50 -51.62 0.44
C ILE A 580 44.07 -51.50 -1.04
N MET A 581 45.07 -51.23 -1.88
CA MET A 581 45.03 -51.29 -3.33
C MET A 581 44.39 -52.56 -3.89
N GLY A 582 43.55 -52.41 -4.93
CA GLY A 582 43.25 -53.47 -5.88
C GLY A 582 41.97 -54.27 -5.60
N ASN A 583 40.91 -53.87 -6.28
CA ASN A 583 39.81 -54.71 -6.75
C ASN A 583 38.98 -55.57 -5.79
N ASN A 584 39.00 -55.37 -4.47
CA ASN A 584 37.94 -55.90 -3.60
C ASN A 584 37.50 -54.83 -2.58
N PHE A 585 36.26 -54.36 -2.76
CA PHE A 585 35.60 -53.38 -1.92
C PHE A 585 35.29 -54.02 -0.55
N THR A 586 36.14 -53.80 0.45
CA THR A 586 35.85 -54.18 1.84
C THR A 586 35.99 -52.94 2.71
N LEU A 587 34.85 -52.27 2.98
CA LEU A 587 34.77 -51.21 3.97
C LEU A 587 34.56 -51.88 5.34
N THR A 588 35.43 -51.65 6.31
CA THR A 588 35.14 -51.95 7.73
C THR A 588 34.19 -50.92 8.33
N GLY A 589 33.14 -50.54 7.60
CA GLY A 589 32.21 -49.45 7.94
C GLY A 589 30.75 -49.90 8.03
N MET A 590 29.89 -49.02 8.53
CA MET A 590 28.43 -49.21 8.54
C MET A 590 27.79 -48.30 7.48
N GLY A 591 26.80 -48.80 6.73
CA GLY A 591 26.09 -48.05 5.69
C GLY A 591 26.93 -47.67 4.48
N GLY A 592 26.35 -46.82 3.63
CA GLY A 592 27.00 -46.34 2.41
C GLY A 592 26.69 -47.25 1.23
N TYR A 593 27.66 -48.02 0.76
CA TYR A 593 27.53 -48.82 -0.47
C TYR A 593 27.98 -50.25 -0.26
N ASP A 594 27.29 -51.23 -0.81
CA ASP A 594 27.70 -52.64 -0.82
C ASP A 594 27.48 -53.21 -2.22
N ASN A 595 27.71 -54.51 -2.43
CA ASN A 595 27.28 -55.20 -3.65
C ASN A 595 26.20 -56.23 -3.32
N ASP A 596 25.23 -56.39 -4.23
CA ASP A 596 24.32 -57.54 -4.20
C ASP A 596 25.04 -58.84 -4.58
N THR A 597 24.33 -59.96 -4.49
CA THR A 597 24.90 -61.30 -4.74
C THR A 597 25.36 -61.50 -6.18
N ARG A 598 24.95 -60.62 -7.11
CA ARG A 598 25.38 -60.61 -8.52
C ARG A 598 26.46 -59.56 -8.81
N GLY A 599 26.94 -58.85 -7.78
CA GLY A 599 28.02 -57.89 -7.89
C GLY A 599 27.58 -56.47 -8.30
N ASN A 600 26.28 -56.21 -8.37
CA ASN A 600 25.76 -54.88 -8.65
C ASN A 600 25.80 -54.02 -7.37
N GLN A 601 26.26 -52.77 -7.51
CA GLN A 601 26.44 -51.89 -6.36
C GLN A 601 25.09 -51.38 -5.84
N VAL A 602 24.91 -51.46 -4.53
CA VAL A 602 23.69 -51.03 -3.82
C VAL A 602 24.01 -50.00 -2.75
N HIS A 603 23.10 -49.06 -2.51
CA HIS A 603 23.14 -48.15 -1.36
C HIS A 603 22.53 -48.84 -0.14
N ILE A 604 23.25 -48.88 0.98
CA ILE A 604 22.84 -49.57 2.21
C ILE A 604 22.69 -48.61 3.40
N PRO A 605 21.74 -48.87 4.32
CA PRO A 605 21.44 -47.97 5.42
C PRO A 605 22.50 -47.98 6.51
N PRO A 606 22.60 -46.91 7.33
CA PRO A 606 23.67 -46.74 8.34
C PRO A 606 23.69 -47.81 9.44
N TRP A 607 22.60 -48.55 9.63
CA TRP A 607 22.53 -49.65 10.59
C TRP A 607 23.06 -50.98 10.04
N LEU A 608 23.25 -51.11 8.72
CA LEU A 608 23.75 -52.34 8.09
C LEU A 608 25.27 -52.29 7.94
N LYS A 609 25.95 -53.35 8.36
CA LYS A 609 27.39 -53.47 8.16
C LYS A 609 27.71 -53.70 6.68
N ASN A 610 28.76 -53.04 6.20
CA ASN A 610 29.25 -53.26 4.85
C ASN A 610 29.76 -54.69 4.64
N GLY A 611 29.48 -55.28 3.48
CA GLY A 611 29.76 -56.66 3.14
C GLY A 611 28.67 -57.65 3.57
N ASN A 612 27.65 -57.20 4.31
CA ASN A 612 26.57 -58.04 4.82
C ASN A 612 25.28 -57.93 3.98
N PHE A 613 25.26 -57.19 2.87
CA PHE A 613 24.05 -57.12 2.05
C PHE A 613 23.67 -58.48 1.44
N GLY A 614 24.65 -59.32 1.09
CA GLY A 614 24.39 -60.70 0.67
C GLY A 614 23.61 -61.51 1.72
N ASP A 615 23.94 -61.34 3.01
CA ASP A 615 23.21 -61.99 4.11
C ASP A 615 21.74 -61.52 4.19
N VAL A 616 21.46 -60.26 3.85
CA VAL A 616 20.09 -59.74 3.74
C VAL A 616 19.33 -60.43 2.62
N VAL A 617 19.96 -60.63 1.46
CA VAL A 617 19.35 -61.33 0.31
C VAL A 617 19.03 -62.77 0.66
N GLU A 618 19.96 -63.50 1.30
CA GLU A 618 19.73 -64.88 1.75
C GLU A 618 18.60 -64.98 2.79
N ARG A 619 18.49 -64.00 3.68
CA ARG A 619 17.38 -63.91 4.65
C ARG A 619 16.03 -63.72 3.96
N LEU A 620 15.98 -62.81 2.98
CA LEU A 620 14.77 -62.54 2.19
C LEU A 620 14.36 -63.76 1.34
N LYS A 621 15.33 -64.48 0.80
CA LYS A 621 15.14 -65.70 -0.01
C LYS A 621 14.59 -66.87 0.81
N SER A 622 14.97 -66.97 2.08
CA SER A 622 14.62 -68.08 2.96
C SER A 622 13.34 -67.89 3.78
N ASP A 623 12.79 -66.67 3.85
CA ASP A 623 11.60 -66.34 4.64
C ASP A 623 10.59 -65.49 3.84
N GLU A 624 9.54 -66.15 3.36
CA GLU A 624 8.45 -65.51 2.61
C GLU A 624 7.70 -64.44 3.43
N ASN A 625 7.60 -64.60 4.75
CA ASN A 625 6.97 -63.59 5.59
C ASN A 625 7.86 -62.34 5.68
N LEU A 626 9.18 -62.53 5.75
CA LEU A 626 10.15 -61.43 5.76
C LEU A 626 10.12 -60.66 4.43
N TRP A 627 10.06 -61.39 3.31
CA TRP A 627 9.87 -60.82 1.98
C TRP A 627 8.59 -59.96 1.91
N LEU A 628 7.45 -60.53 2.26
CA LEU A 628 6.16 -59.83 2.27
C LEU A 628 6.18 -58.59 3.20
N LYS A 629 6.74 -58.72 4.40
CA LYS A 629 6.83 -57.60 5.36
C LYS A 629 7.70 -56.46 4.83
N SER A 630 8.77 -56.80 4.11
CA SER A 630 9.68 -55.82 3.51
C SER A 630 9.09 -55.13 2.28
N SER A 631 8.11 -55.73 1.61
CA SER A 631 7.33 -55.07 0.54
C SER A 631 6.62 -53.82 1.08
N VAL A 632 6.70 -52.72 0.32
CA VAL A 632 6.06 -51.45 0.69
C VAL A 632 4.53 -51.60 0.80
N LEU A 633 3.91 -52.42 -0.05
CA LEU A 633 2.47 -52.67 -0.04
C LEU A 633 2.06 -53.93 0.75
N GLU A 634 3.02 -54.64 1.35
CA GLU A 634 2.78 -55.90 2.07
C GLU A 634 2.03 -56.94 1.22
N SER A 635 2.28 -56.93 -0.08
CA SER A 635 1.69 -57.83 -1.07
C SER A 635 2.78 -58.48 -1.91
N ASN A 636 2.45 -59.60 -2.57
CA ASN A 636 3.31 -60.20 -3.59
C ASN A 636 3.49 -59.29 -4.81
N ALA A 637 4.61 -59.51 -5.49
CA ALA A 637 4.91 -58.89 -6.77
C ALA A 637 4.05 -59.48 -7.90
N ILE A 638 3.94 -58.73 -8.98
CA ILE A 638 3.43 -59.20 -10.26
C ILE A 638 4.49 -58.99 -11.36
N ILE A 639 4.39 -59.76 -12.43
CA ILE A 639 5.28 -59.65 -13.60
C ILE A 639 4.95 -58.35 -14.36
N GLY A 640 5.98 -57.55 -14.65
CA GLY A 640 5.83 -56.21 -15.24
C GLY A 640 5.72 -56.16 -16.77
N ASP A 641 6.25 -57.17 -17.44
CA ASP A 641 6.39 -57.25 -18.90
C ASP A 641 6.15 -58.69 -19.43
N GLY A 642 6.26 -58.86 -20.75
CA GLY A 642 6.08 -60.16 -21.40
C GLY A 642 4.64 -60.68 -21.43
N VAL A 643 4.52 -61.97 -21.75
CA VAL A 643 3.23 -62.67 -21.96
C VAL A 643 2.46 -62.88 -20.65
N MET A 644 3.18 -62.97 -19.52
CA MET A 644 2.64 -63.20 -18.18
C MET A 644 2.40 -61.89 -17.41
N LYS A 645 2.44 -60.74 -18.09
CA LYS A 645 2.27 -59.43 -17.47
C LYS A 645 0.98 -59.36 -16.65
N GLY A 646 1.10 -58.94 -15.39
CA GLY A 646 -0.03 -58.82 -14.47
C GLY A 646 -0.29 -60.06 -13.62
N GLU A 647 0.39 -61.17 -13.89
CA GLU A 647 0.31 -62.37 -13.06
C GLU A 647 1.17 -62.24 -11.81
N GLU A 648 0.68 -62.78 -10.69
CA GLU A 648 1.38 -62.81 -9.41
C GLU A 648 2.55 -63.79 -9.48
N ILE A 649 3.70 -63.39 -8.95
CA ILE A 649 4.92 -64.21 -8.93
C ILE A 649 5.29 -64.55 -7.48
N THR A 650 5.61 -65.83 -7.24
CA THR A 650 5.98 -66.33 -5.91
C THR A 650 7.45 -66.06 -5.59
N LEU A 651 7.80 -66.05 -4.31
CA LEU A 651 9.21 -65.89 -3.89
C LEU A 651 10.12 -66.96 -4.51
N ALA A 652 9.67 -68.22 -4.56
CA ALA A 652 10.43 -69.31 -5.14
C ALA A 652 10.70 -69.14 -6.64
N GLU A 653 9.79 -68.48 -7.38
CA GLU A 653 9.97 -68.17 -8.80
C GLU A 653 10.95 -67.02 -9.02
N ILE A 654 10.92 -66.00 -8.15
CA ILE A 654 11.83 -64.84 -8.21
C ILE A 654 13.29 -65.25 -8.09
N PHE A 655 13.59 -66.23 -7.22
CA PHE A 655 14.95 -66.68 -6.92
C PHE A 655 15.31 -68.01 -7.62
N LYS A 656 14.55 -68.42 -8.64
CA LYS A 656 14.63 -69.76 -9.22
C LYS A 656 15.89 -70.01 -10.04
N GLU A 657 16.19 -69.11 -10.98
CA GLU A 657 17.29 -69.28 -11.93
C GLU A 657 18.56 -68.63 -11.38
N ASP A 658 18.47 -67.35 -11.02
CA ASP A 658 19.51 -66.57 -10.34
C ASP A 658 18.84 -65.68 -9.28
N ASP A 659 19.64 -65.10 -8.38
CA ASP A 659 19.13 -64.06 -7.49
C ASP A 659 18.73 -62.80 -8.31
N PRO A 660 17.71 -62.05 -7.89
CA PRO A 660 17.34 -60.82 -8.57
C PRO A 660 18.33 -59.69 -8.28
N TYR A 661 18.44 -58.73 -9.19
CA TYR A 661 19.15 -57.48 -8.96
C TYR A 661 18.37 -56.55 -8.04
N PHE A 662 19.08 -55.96 -7.08
CA PHE A 662 18.55 -54.95 -6.19
C PHE A 662 18.95 -53.55 -6.69
N VAL A 663 18.00 -52.81 -7.26
CA VAL A 663 18.27 -51.47 -7.81
C VAL A 663 17.92 -50.41 -6.78
N SER A 664 18.93 -49.69 -6.31
CA SER A 664 18.76 -48.69 -5.25
C SER A 664 17.93 -47.50 -5.73
N ILE A 665 16.89 -47.17 -4.96
CA ILE A 665 16.03 -46.00 -5.23
C ILE A 665 15.96 -45.04 -4.04
N GLY A 666 16.54 -45.44 -2.90
CA GLY A 666 16.68 -44.62 -1.70
C GLY A 666 17.27 -45.45 -0.56
N ASN A 667 17.43 -44.84 0.62
CA ASN A 667 18.04 -45.48 1.78
C ASN A 667 17.30 -46.76 2.20
N GLY A 668 17.92 -47.92 1.97
CA GLY A 668 17.35 -49.24 2.25
C GLY A 668 16.11 -49.58 1.40
N LYS A 669 15.91 -48.93 0.26
CA LYS A 669 14.78 -49.16 -0.66
C LYS A 669 15.27 -49.59 -2.04
N TYR A 670 14.74 -50.71 -2.54
CA TYR A 670 15.21 -51.34 -3.77
C TYR A 670 14.05 -51.72 -4.69
N ARG A 671 14.20 -51.47 -5.99
CA ARG A 671 13.41 -52.16 -7.02
C ARG A 671 14.05 -53.51 -7.32
N ILE A 672 13.22 -54.48 -7.68
CA ILE A 672 13.66 -55.85 -7.95
C ILE A 672 13.57 -56.11 -9.46
N ALA A 673 14.66 -56.61 -10.03
CA ALA A 673 14.81 -56.91 -11.45
C ALA A 673 15.33 -58.36 -11.62
N MET A 674 14.71 -59.17 -12.46
CA MET A 674 15.06 -60.59 -12.62
C MET A 674 15.85 -60.87 -13.90
N GLY A 675 15.82 -59.96 -14.88
CA GLY A 675 16.42 -60.14 -16.20
C GLY A 675 17.90 -59.76 -16.26
N GLU A 676 18.26 -58.99 -17.28
CA GLU A 676 19.63 -58.51 -17.51
C GLU A 676 20.05 -57.46 -16.47
N ASP A 677 21.36 -57.20 -16.35
CA ASP A 677 21.90 -56.22 -15.40
C ASP A 677 21.33 -54.82 -15.69
N PRO A 678 20.53 -54.24 -14.77
CA PRO A 678 19.89 -52.95 -14.98
C PRO A 678 20.88 -51.78 -15.13
N THR A 679 22.16 -51.97 -14.81
CA THR A 679 23.23 -50.99 -14.98
C THR A 679 23.88 -51.02 -16.36
N GLU A 680 23.57 -52.02 -17.19
CA GLU A 680 24.09 -52.14 -18.54
C GLU A 680 23.24 -51.35 -19.56
N PRO A 681 23.88 -50.58 -20.47
CA PRO A 681 23.15 -49.83 -21.49
C PRO A 681 22.35 -50.75 -22.41
N GLY A 682 21.02 -50.60 -22.42
CA GLY A 682 20.12 -51.36 -23.28
C GLY A 682 19.61 -52.67 -22.68
N ALA A 683 19.92 -52.95 -21.41
CA ALA A 683 19.51 -54.17 -20.73
C ALA A 683 17.98 -54.30 -20.58
N GLU A 684 17.47 -55.51 -20.79
CA GLU A 684 16.10 -55.90 -20.48
C GLU A 684 16.02 -56.45 -19.04
N ALA A 685 15.98 -55.54 -18.06
CA ALA A 685 16.10 -55.88 -16.64
C ALA A 685 14.88 -56.60 -16.02
N GLU A 686 13.74 -56.68 -16.72
CA GLU A 686 12.50 -57.32 -16.25
C GLU A 686 12.10 -56.94 -14.81
N TYR A 687 11.62 -55.71 -14.62
CA TYR A 687 11.24 -55.20 -13.30
C TYR A 687 9.95 -55.80 -12.78
N LEU A 688 9.96 -56.18 -11.50
CA LEU A 688 8.76 -56.57 -10.77
C LEU A 688 7.86 -55.35 -10.50
N MET A 689 6.54 -55.58 -10.53
CA MET A 689 5.52 -54.55 -10.37
C MET A 689 4.56 -54.90 -9.22
N ASN A 690 3.81 -53.92 -8.74
CA ASN A 690 2.71 -54.06 -7.80
C ASN A 690 1.38 -54.16 -8.56
N LYS A 691 0.33 -54.69 -7.92
CA LYS A 691 -1.02 -54.80 -8.51
C LYS A 691 -1.65 -53.46 -8.91
N ASP A 692 -1.19 -52.36 -8.32
CA ASP A 692 -1.62 -50.99 -8.66
C ASP A 692 -0.89 -50.41 -9.88
N GLY A 693 0.04 -51.16 -10.48
CA GLY A 693 0.83 -50.74 -11.64
C GLY A 693 2.09 -49.95 -11.29
N GLY A 694 2.44 -49.78 -10.01
CA GLY A 694 3.73 -49.25 -9.57
C GLY A 694 4.85 -50.30 -9.60
N TYR A 695 6.10 -49.89 -9.43
CA TYR A 695 7.21 -50.84 -9.24
C TYR A 695 7.09 -51.55 -7.89
N PHE A 696 7.43 -52.83 -7.86
CA PHE A 696 7.60 -53.58 -6.64
C PHE A 696 8.85 -53.11 -5.89
N ILE A 697 8.70 -52.74 -4.62
CA ILE A 697 9.76 -52.13 -3.81
C ILE A 697 9.93 -52.90 -2.51
N ILE A 698 11.16 -53.33 -2.26
CA ILE A 698 11.61 -53.86 -0.98
C ILE A 698 12.18 -52.72 -0.14
N ASN A 699 11.71 -52.58 1.10
CA ASN A 699 12.23 -51.64 2.09
C ASN A 699 12.77 -52.42 3.31
N ILE A 700 14.09 -52.60 3.35
CA ILE A 700 14.74 -53.39 4.41
C ILE A 700 14.69 -52.70 5.78
N ASN A 701 14.41 -51.39 5.84
CA ASN A 701 14.22 -50.71 7.13
C ASN A 701 12.96 -51.18 7.86
N LYS A 702 11.96 -51.74 7.16
CA LYS A 702 10.74 -52.33 7.80
C LYS A 702 11.04 -53.63 8.55
N ILE A 703 12.16 -54.26 8.24
CA ILE A 703 12.60 -55.55 8.77
C ILE A 703 13.99 -55.45 9.44
N ARG A 704 14.38 -54.24 9.86
CA ARG A 704 15.70 -53.96 10.47
C ARG A 704 15.97 -54.88 11.66
N ASP A 705 15.01 -54.98 12.58
CA ASP A 705 15.19 -55.73 13.83
C ASP A 705 15.31 -57.24 13.56
N GLU A 706 14.53 -57.78 12.61
CA GLU A 706 14.61 -59.17 12.20
C GLU A 706 15.93 -59.49 11.52
N ILE A 707 16.39 -58.60 10.63
CA ILE A 707 17.68 -58.71 9.96
C ILE A 707 18.79 -58.76 11.02
N ILE A 708 18.88 -57.75 11.88
CA ILE A 708 19.90 -57.66 12.94
C ILE A 708 19.86 -58.90 13.85
N THR A 709 18.67 -59.32 14.27
CA THR A 709 18.51 -60.42 15.25
C THR A 709 19.02 -61.75 14.74
N GLY A 710 18.88 -62.05 13.44
CA GLY A 710 19.39 -63.31 12.89
C GLY A 710 20.64 -63.18 12.02
N MET A 711 21.29 -62.01 12.03
CA MET A 711 22.71 -61.89 11.68
C MET A 711 23.62 -62.13 12.89
N ASN A 712 23.09 -61.94 14.10
CA ASN A 712 23.69 -62.34 15.38
C ASN A 712 23.41 -63.82 15.66
#